data_AF-A0AA96TXN6-F1
#
_entry.id   AF-A0AA96TXN6-F1
#
_cell.length_a   1.000
_cell.length_b   1.000
_cell.length_c   1.000
_cell.angle_alpha   90.00
_cell.angle_beta   90.00
_cell.angle_gamma   90.00
#
_symmetry.space_group_name_H-M   'P 1'
#
loop_
_entity.id
_entity.type
_entity.pdbx_description
1 polymer ?
#
loop_
_entity_poly.entity_id
_entity_poly.type
_entity_poly.pdbx_seq_one_letter_code
_entity_poly.pdbx_strand_id
1 'polypeptide(L)'
;MENTLCFHCGNECDTKTISVKEKFFCCNGCKTVFEIFSENDLTCYYDFQNNPGAIPEEIKGKYDFLDNVAIVDKLLEFNDGNIHVVNLYIPHIHCSSCIWVLENLHKLQRNVSASQVDFPKKTVRITYNSETISLKEIVVLLSSIGYEPYISLEDYEVGKKKVDRSLIYKLGIAGFSFGNVMFLSFPEYFEVSGFWLEHYKGIFRWLMFVFSLPVVFYASQDYFISAYKGLRSKILNIDVPIALGIAVLFIRSSAEIIFDLGTGFFDSLTGLVFFLLLGKFFQQKTYNFLSFERDYKSYFPIAVTRISSEGKEENVQIYDVEKGNRLLIRNQELIPVDGILINGDAKIDYSFVTGEAIPVSKKSGDKLFAGGKQLSGIIEMEVLTSVSQSYLTQLWSNDVFKKDKNSSFKTLTDRISQHFTITILLIAFIATAFWLYFDASKALNVFTAVLIIACPCAIALAAPFTLGNMLRILGKKKFYLKNATVVEQLAAIDSVIFDKTGTLTTSKENEIDYKGVELSSEEKALLKSTLRASNHPLSRMLYGSLKEEMISVTNFKEFTGKGIEATSKETKIRVGSSSFVKNTEEQINLDTSVHIRVNDEYKGKYIFKNAYRNGVGDLFSELNFNYNLAVVSGDNEGEKKYLETLLPKNTSFLFNQKPANKLHYVEELQNKGAHVIMIGDGLNDAGALAQSNVGISLSENINVFSPACDAILDASKFNQIASYMKVSKKAIKIIKYSFILSLCYNLIGLYFATTGQLKPVIAAILMPLSSISIVVFTTVATNLLGRKIK
;
A
#
# COMPACT_ATOMS: atom_id res chain seq x y z
N MET A 1 15.05 37.27 18.31
CA MET A 1 13.88 36.95 19.15
C MET A 1 13.93 35.45 19.36
N GLU A 2 13.90 34.99 20.61
CA GLU A 2 13.82 33.55 20.89
C GLU A 2 12.48 33.02 20.35
N ASN A 3 12.53 32.08 19.41
CA ASN A 3 11.33 31.47 18.85
C ASN A 3 10.60 30.70 19.96
N THR A 4 9.45 31.22 20.39
CA THR A 4 8.63 30.58 21.41
C THR A 4 7.92 29.38 20.78
N LEU A 5 8.32 28.16 21.18
CA LEU A 5 7.72 26.92 20.68
C LEU A 5 6.43 26.58 21.45
N CYS A 6 5.46 26.00 20.76
CA CYS A 6 4.22 25.53 21.35
C CYS A 6 4.48 24.30 22.24
N PHE A 7 3.98 24.35 23.49
CA PHE A 7 4.14 23.27 24.47
C PHE A 7 3.43 21.96 24.07
N HIS A 8 2.42 22.01 23.19
CA HIS A 8 1.64 20.83 22.82
C HIS A 8 2.12 20.17 21.52
N CYS A 9 2.28 20.95 20.45
CA CYS A 9 2.60 20.43 19.12
C CYS A 9 4.02 20.77 18.64
N GLY A 10 4.79 21.57 19.41
CA GLY A 10 6.18 21.89 19.08
C GLY A 10 6.40 22.87 17.92
N ASN A 11 5.32 23.38 17.30
CA ASN A 11 5.43 24.39 16.23
C ASN A 11 5.78 25.77 16.78
N GLU A 12 6.35 26.63 15.94
CA GLU A 12 6.61 28.02 16.28
C GLU A 12 5.28 28.77 16.53
N CYS A 13 5.21 29.55 17.61
CA CYS A 13 4.07 30.41 17.87
C CYS A 13 4.18 31.66 17.00
N ASP A 14 3.21 31.88 16.12
CA ASP A 14 3.06 33.15 15.40
C ASP A 14 2.81 34.31 16.40
N THR A 15 2.91 35.56 15.91
CA THR A 15 2.82 36.84 16.64
C THR A 15 1.68 37.01 17.68
N LYS A 16 0.68 36.11 17.74
CA LYS A 16 -0.33 36.03 18.81
C LYS A 16 -0.07 34.80 19.71
N THR A 17 0.85 34.94 20.67
CA THR A 17 1.11 33.92 21.68
C THR A 17 -0.05 33.81 22.67
N ILE A 18 -0.64 32.61 22.79
CA ILE A 18 -1.64 32.29 23.79
C ILE A 18 -0.91 31.65 24.98
N SER A 19 -1.07 32.18 26.19
CA SER A 19 -0.41 31.67 27.40
C SER A 19 -1.42 31.19 28.45
N VAL A 20 -1.14 30.03 29.05
CA VAL A 20 -1.90 29.43 30.17
C VAL A 20 -0.91 28.72 31.09
N LYS A 21 -0.98 28.95 32.41
CA LYS A 21 -0.11 28.33 33.42
C LYS A 21 1.39 28.32 33.03
N GLU A 22 1.92 29.48 32.61
CA GLU A 22 3.32 29.69 32.18
C GLU A 22 3.76 28.90 30.92
N LYS A 23 2.82 28.35 30.16
CA LYS A 23 3.08 27.62 28.90
C LYS A 23 2.51 28.37 27.69
N PHE A 24 3.16 28.25 26.54
CA PHE A 24 2.81 28.94 25.29
C PHE A 24 2.19 27.98 24.26
N PHE A 25 1.19 28.47 23.52
CA PHE A 25 0.46 27.70 22.51
C PHE A 25 0.36 28.45 21.18
N CYS A 26 0.49 27.72 20.06
CA CYS A 26 0.40 28.29 18.71
C CYS A 26 -1.04 28.57 18.26
N CYS A 27 -2.04 27.94 18.88
CA CYS A 27 -3.45 28.15 18.56
C CYS A 27 -4.37 27.82 19.76
N ASN A 28 -5.63 28.26 19.70
CA ASN A 28 -6.65 27.93 20.71
C ASN A 28 -6.92 26.42 20.79
N GLY A 29 -6.73 25.68 19.68
CA GLY A 29 -6.85 24.21 19.68
C GLY A 29 -5.83 23.55 20.61
N CYS A 30 -4.54 23.86 20.43
CA CYS A 30 -3.47 23.35 21.30
C CYS A 30 -3.65 23.74 22.77
N LYS A 31 -4.17 24.95 23.04
CA LYS A 31 -4.55 25.38 24.38
C LYS A 31 -5.67 24.50 24.96
N THR A 32 -6.74 24.29 24.20
CA THR A 32 -7.92 23.52 24.62
C THR A 32 -7.54 22.09 24.98
N VAL A 33 -6.70 21.44 24.18
CA VAL A 33 -6.23 20.07 24.47
C VAL A 33 -5.43 20.02 25.78
N PHE A 34 -4.56 21.00 26.02
CA PHE A 34 -3.81 21.09 27.26
C PHE A 34 -4.72 21.30 28.48
N GLU A 35 -5.74 22.16 28.36
CA GLU A 35 -6.73 22.38 29.43
C GLU A 35 -7.53 21.10 29.71
N ILE A 36 -8.02 20.41 28.67
CA ILE A 36 -8.70 19.11 28.79
C ILE A 36 -7.82 18.10 29.54
N PHE A 37 -6.54 17.97 29.18
CA PHE A 37 -5.65 17.03 29.87
C PHE A 37 -5.31 17.46 31.29
N SER A 38 -5.21 18.76 31.56
CA SER A 38 -4.94 19.29 32.90
C SER A 38 -6.12 19.13 33.84
N GLU A 39 -7.36 19.17 33.34
CA GLU A 39 -8.58 19.03 34.15
C GLU A 39 -8.93 17.56 34.44
N ASN A 40 -8.42 16.63 33.64
CA ASN A 40 -8.75 15.20 33.74
C ASN A 40 -7.58 14.33 34.26
N ASP A 41 -6.59 14.93 34.93
CA ASP A 41 -5.40 14.25 35.46
C ASP A 41 -4.62 13.44 34.39
N LEU A 42 -4.53 13.99 33.19
CA LEU A 42 -3.85 13.40 32.02
C LEU A 42 -2.53 14.10 31.68
N THR A 43 -1.98 14.92 32.58
CA THR A 43 -0.75 15.69 32.31
C THR A 43 0.49 14.83 32.09
N CYS A 44 0.51 13.59 32.58
CA CYS A 44 1.57 12.60 32.29
C CYS A 44 1.73 12.32 30.80
N TYR A 45 0.75 12.68 29.97
CA TYR A 45 0.86 12.67 28.50
C TYR A 45 2.14 13.33 27.99
N TYR A 46 2.55 14.44 28.61
CA TYR A 46 3.72 15.22 28.22
C TYR A 46 5.04 14.64 28.75
N ASP A 47 4.99 13.73 29.72
CA ASP A 47 6.19 13.08 30.27
C ASP A 47 6.69 11.94 29.37
N PHE A 48 5.77 11.29 28.63
CA PHE A 48 6.09 10.19 27.73
C PHE A 48 6.84 10.64 26.46
N GLN A 49 6.56 11.84 25.96
CA GLN A 49 7.23 12.42 24.80
C GLN A 49 7.06 13.94 24.77
N ASN A 50 8.12 14.67 24.41
CA ASN A 50 8.03 16.11 24.22
C ASN A 50 7.22 16.43 22.95
N ASN A 51 6.23 17.32 23.08
CA ASN A 51 5.37 17.82 21.99
C ASN A 51 4.64 16.72 21.17
N PRO A 52 3.85 15.82 21.79
CA PRO A 52 3.21 14.72 21.06
C PRO A 52 1.91 15.11 20.33
N GLY A 53 1.43 16.36 20.49
CA GLY A 53 0.12 16.80 20.03
C GLY A 53 0.04 17.10 18.53
N ALA A 54 -1.06 16.70 17.90
CA ALA A 54 -1.49 17.25 16.61
C ALA A 54 -2.35 18.50 16.83
N ILE A 55 -2.39 19.42 15.86
CA ILE A 55 -3.28 20.57 15.92
C ILE A 55 -4.71 20.07 15.64
N PRO A 56 -5.67 20.21 16.58
CA PRO A 56 -7.05 19.84 16.31
C PRO A 56 -7.68 20.85 15.33
N GLU A 57 -8.41 20.35 14.34
CA GLU A 57 -9.15 21.16 13.37
C GLU A 57 -10.58 21.47 13.89
N GLU A 58 -11.17 22.58 13.43
CA GLU A 58 -12.54 22.97 13.83
C GLU A 58 -13.56 22.16 13.01
N ILE A 59 -14.23 21.19 13.66
CA ILE A 59 -15.05 20.16 12.98
C ILE A 59 -16.54 20.38 13.26
N LYS A 60 -17.15 21.42 12.68
CA LYS A 60 -18.60 21.64 12.77
C LYS A 60 -19.34 20.82 11.70
N GLY A 61 -20.27 19.96 12.12
CA GLY A 61 -21.24 19.26 11.25
C GLY A 61 -20.72 18.03 10.49
N LYS A 62 -19.40 17.76 10.49
CA LYS A 62 -18.78 16.63 9.74
C LYS A 62 -19.32 15.25 10.12
N TYR A 63 -19.70 15.06 11.38
CA TYR A 63 -20.12 13.77 11.94
C TYR A 63 -21.63 13.63 12.16
N ASP A 64 -22.44 14.53 11.59
CA ASP A 64 -23.90 14.52 11.75
C ASP A 64 -24.56 13.27 11.14
N PHE A 65 -23.86 12.55 10.26
CA PHE A 65 -24.33 11.27 9.76
C PHE A 65 -24.39 10.17 10.84
N LEU A 66 -23.63 10.31 11.93
CA LEU A 66 -23.67 9.37 13.06
C LEU A 66 -24.94 9.51 13.92
N ASP A 67 -25.80 10.49 13.63
CA ASP A 67 -27.15 10.56 14.21
C ASP A 67 -28.11 9.53 13.59
N ASN A 68 -27.76 8.96 12.43
CA ASN A 68 -28.57 7.95 11.76
C ASN A 68 -28.30 6.55 12.34
N VAL A 69 -29.31 5.99 13.02
CA VAL A 69 -29.23 4.68 13.69
C VAL A 69 -28.82 3.55 12.73
N ALA A 70 -29.28 3.57 11.48
CA ALA A 70 -28.95 2.53 10.50
C ALA A 70 -27.46 2.55 10.10
N ILE A 71 -26.80 3.71 10.18
CA ILE A 71 -25.37 3.86 9.96
C ILE A 71 -24.61 3.38 11.21
N VAL A 72 -25.05 3.80 12.39
CA VAL A 72 -24.44 3.41 13.67
C VAL A 72 -24.42 1.89 13.82
N ASP A 73 -25.55 1.21 13.62
CA ASP A 73 -25.67 -0.25 13.79
C ASP A 73 -24.66 -1.04 12.94
N LYS A 74 -24.25 -0.49 11.80
CA LYS A 74 -23.28 -1.14 10.90
C LYS A 74 -21.83 -0.87 11.28
N LEU A 75 -21.56 0.18 12.05
CA LEU A 75 -20.23 0.49 12.58
C LEU A 75 -19.94 -0.28 13.90
N LEU A 76 -20.97 -0.86 14.53
CA LEU A 76 -20.81 -1.60 15.78
C LEU A 76 -20.24 -3.02 15.53
N GLU A 77 -19.17 -3.37 16.25
CA GLU A 77 -18.70 -4.76 16.34
C GLU A 77 -19.67 -5.62 17.17
N PHE A 78 -20.32 -4.98 18.15
CA PHE A 78 -21.20 -5.61 19.13
C PHE A 78 -22.26 -4.62 19.60
N ASN A 79 -23.50 -5.10 19.66
CA ASN A 79 -24.66 -4.37 20.16
C ASN A 79 -25.44 -5.35 21.08
N ASP A 80 -25.53 -5.01 22.37
CA ASP A 80 -26.34 -5.72 23.36
C ASP A 80 -27.07 -4.71 24.25
N GLY A 81 -28.22 -4.23 23.75
CA GLY A 81 -29.06 -3.25 24.42
C GLY A 81 -28.32 -1.95 24.70
N ASN A 82 -27.85 -1.80 25.94
CA ASN A 82 -27.25 -0.56 26.42
C ASN A 82 -25.73 -0.53 26.21
N ILE A 83 -25.10 -1.66 25.86
CA ILE A 83 -23.64 -1.75 25.66
C ILE A 83 -23.34 -1.83 24.18
N HIS A 84 -22.70 -0.80 23.66
CA HIS A 84 -22.21 -0.73 22.28
C HIS A 84 -20.68 -0.84 22.26
N VAL A 85 -20.16 -1.58 21.28
CA VAL A 85 -18.73 -1.63 21.01
C VAL A 85 -18.44 -1.23 19.58
N VAL A 86 -17.57 -0.24 19.43
CA VAL A 86 -17.08 0.25 18.14
C VAL A 86 -15.57 0.07 18.06
N ASN A 87 -15.05 -0.18 16.87
CA ASN A 87 -13.62 -0.23 16.61
C ASN A 87 -13.29 0.78 15.51
N LEU A 88 -12.59 1.84 15.88
CA LEU A 88 -12.34 3.00 15.01
C LEU A 88 -10.88 3.03 14.60
N TYR A 89 -10.60 3.24 13.31
CA TYR A 89 -9.26 3.47 12.81
C TYR A 89 -8.84 4.93 13.03
N ILE A 90 -7.67 5.14 13.66
CA ILE A 90 -7.13 6.46 14.01
C ILE A 90 -5.74 6.61 13.37
N PRO A 91 -5.62 7.30 12.21
CA PRO A 91 -4.36 7.44 11.48
C PRO A 91 -3.21 8.04 12.31
N HIS A 92 -3.57 8.92 13.25
CA HIS A 92 -2.67 9.72 14.07
C HIS A 92 -2.01 8.96 15.22
N ILE A 93 -2.30 7.66 15.44
CA ILE A 93 -1.57 6.86 16.44
C ILE A 93 -0.12 6.64 15.96
N HIS A 94 0.85 7.21 16.68
CA HIS A 94 2.28 7.12 16.30
C HIS A 94 3.26 6.99 17.48
N CYS A 95 2.83 7.22 18.72
CA CYS A 95 3.68 7.11 19.90
C CYS A 95 3.00 6.46 21.10
N SER A 96 3.76 6.18 22.15
CA SER A 96 3.27 5.65 23.43
C SER A 96 2.31 6.60 24.13
N SER A 97 2.48 7.92 23.98
CA SER A 97 1.55 8.92 24.52
C SER A 97 0.16 8.80 23.90
N CYS A 98 0.07 8.47 22.60
CA CYS A 98 -1.20 8.21 21.92
C CYS A 98 -1.93 7.01 22.53
N ILE A 99 -1.20 5.92 22.76
CA ILE A 99 -1.76 4.71 23.38
C ILE A 99 -2.33 5.06 24.75
N TRP A 100 -1.55 5.76 25.57
CA TRP A 100 -1.95 6.08 26.93
C TRP A 100 -3.21 6.94 26.99
N VAL A 101 -3.32 8.00 26.18
CA VAL A 101 -4.54 8.85 26.16
C VAL A 101 -5.75 8.07 25.68
N LEU A 102 -5.62 7.32 24.58
CA LEU A 102 -6.72 6.58 24.00
C LEU A 102 -7.17 5.39 24.86
N GLU A 103 -6.28 4.77 25.64
CA GLU A 103 -6.66 3.74 26.61
C GLU A 103 -7.27 4.32 27.89
N ASN A 104 -7.07 5.62 28.14
CA ASN A 104 -7.65 6.35 29.27
C ASN A 104 -8.86 7.24 28.87
N LEU A 105 -9.58 6.91 27.79
CA LEU A 105 -10.77 7.68 27.37
C LEU A 105 -11.85 7.77 28.45
N HIS A 106 -11.95 6.76 29.31
CA HIS A 106 -12.86 6.76 30.47
C HIS A 106 -12.62 7.92 31.45
N LYS A 107 -11.40 8.49 31.49
CA LYS A 107 -11.10 9.69 32.29
C LYS A 107 -11.63 10.96 31.65
N LEU A 108 -11.63 11.03 30.33
CA LEU A 108 -12.16 12.16 29.55
C LEU A 108 -13.68 12.12 29.47
N GLN A 109 -14.26 10.92 29.43
CA GLN A 109 -15.68 10.70 29.34
C GLN A 109 -16.10 9.50 30.18
N ARG A 110 -16.79 9.75 31.29
CA ARG A 110 -17.19 8.73 32.27
C ARG A 110 -18.14 7.67 31.70
N ASN A 111 -18.85 8.00 30.62
CA ASN A 111 -19.77 7.08 29.95
C ASN A 111 -19.06 6.07 29.02
N VAL A 112 -17.74 6.18 28.87
CA VAL A 112 -16.89 5.16 28.22
C VAL A 112 -16.43 4.15 29.27
N SER A 113 -16.81 2.88 29.09
CA SER A 113 -16.50 1.81 30.05
C SER A 113 -15.08 1.29 29.90
N ALA A 114 -14.62 1.13 28.66
CA ALA A 114 -13.29 0.62 28.35
C ALA A 114 -12.84 1.10 26.96
N SER A 115 -11.53 1.26 26.81
CA SER A 115 -10.89 1.65 25.56
C SER A 115 -9.55 0.93 25.42
N GLN A 116 -9.31 0.27 24.29
CA GLN A 116 -8.09 -0.51 24.05
C GLN A 116 -7.50 -0.17 22.68
N VAL A 117 -6.20 0.06 22.62
CA VAL A 117 -5.51 0.42 21.37
C VAL A 117 -4.77 -0.77 20.78
N ASP A 118 -5.03 -1.06 19.50
CA ASP A 118 -4.21 -1.95 18.67
C ASP A 118 -3.22 -1.07 17.89
N PHE A 119 -2.03 -0.83 18.47
CA PHE A 119 -1.03 0.07 17.89
C PHE A 119 -0.58 -0.33 16.47
N PRO A 120 -0.28 -1.61 16.17
CA PRO A 120 0.07 -2.02 14.81
C PRO A 120 -1.01 -1.72 13.76
N LYS A 121 -2.29 -1.86 14.13
CA LYS A 121 -3.41 -1.54 13.23
C LYS A 121 -3.86 -0.09 13.28
N LYS A 122 -3.36 0.68 14.25
CA LYS A 122 -3.82 2.03 14.60
C LYS A 122 -5.32 2.10 14.80
N THR A 123 -5.91 1.11 15.47
CA THR A 123 -7.34 1.11 15.79
C THR A 123 -7.55 1.24 17.30
N VAL A 124 -8.65 1.88 17.70
CA VAL A 124 -9.11 1.91 19.10
C VAL A 124 -10.47 1.22 19.20
N ARG A 125 -10.56 0.25 20.10
CA ARG A 125 -11.80 -0.44 20.44
C ARG A 125 -12.41 0.20 21.67
N ILE A 126 -13.60 0.77 21.54
CA ILE A 126 -14.28 1.55 22.57
C ILE A 126 -15.59 0.87 22.95
N THR A 127 -15.78 0.62 24.24
CA THR A 127 -17.02 0.13 24.84
C THR A 127 -17.68 1.28 25.58
N TYR A 128 -18.94 1.58 25.28
CA TYR A 128 -19.68 2.70 25.87
C TYR A 128 -21.16 2.37 26.08
N ASN A 129 -21.82 3.16 26.93
CA ASN A 129 -23.25 3.01 27.18
C ASN A 129 -24.08 3.91 26.24
N SER A 130 -24.83 3.31 25.33
CA SER A 130 -25.58 3.98 24.27
C SER A 130 -26.77 4.83 24.74
N GLU A 131 -27.31 4.58 25.94
CA GLU A 131 -28.37 5.42 26.53
C GLU A 131 -27.83 6.77 27.01
N THR A 132 -26.54 6.82 27.34
CA THR A 132 -25.91 7.97 28.02
C THR A 132 -24.99 8.78 27.13
N ILE A 133 -24.46 8.17 26.06
CA ILE A 133 -23.60 8.83 25.08
C ILE A 133 -23.78 8.21 23.71
N SER A 134 -23.90 9.06 22.71
CA SER A 134 -23.98 8.68 21.30
C SER A 134 -22.60 8.41 20.70
N LEU A 135 -22.55 7.61 19.64
CA LEU A 135 -21.32 7.39 18.87
C LEU A 135 -20.75 8.71 18.32
N LYS A 136 -21.63 9.63 17.92
CA LYS A 136 -21.27 10.97 17.45
C LYS A 136 -20.47 11.74 18.49
N GLU A 137 -20.92 11.76 19.74
CA GLU A 137 -20.23 12.46 20.83
C GLU A 137 -18.84 11.87 21.10
N ILE A 138 -18.68 10.54 21.02
CA ILE A 138 -17.37 9.89 21.16
C ILE A 138 -16.42 10.29 20.04
N VAL A 139 -16.90 10.30 18.79
CA VAL A 139 -16.09 10.68 17.63
C VAL A 139 -15.69 12.16 17.69
N VAL A 140 -16.63 13.04 18.07
CA VAL A 140 -16.35 14.46 18.29
C VAL A 140 -15.33 14.67 19.41
N LEU A 141 -15.43 13.91 20.52
CA LEU A 141 -14.45 13.93 21.60
C LEU A 141 -13.06 13.55 21.07
N LEU A 142 -12.93 12.43 20.37
CA LEU A 142 -11.67 11.96 19.79
C LEU A 142 -11.04 13.01 18.85
N SER A 143 -11.85 13.60 17.98
CA SER A 143 -11.43 14.69 17.10
C SER A 143 -10.95 15.92 17.88
N SER A 144 -11.64 16.31 18.96
CA SER A 144 -11.30 17.48 19.76
C SER A 144 -9.93 17.37 20.46
N ILE A 145 -9.51 16.15 20.78
CA ILE A 145 -8.19 15.85 21.39
C ILE A 145 -7.11 15.51 20.34
N GLY A 146 -7.39 15.71 19.05
CA GLY A 146 -6.43 15.52 17.95
C GLY A 146 -6.30 14.08 17.44
N TYR A 147 -7.21 13.19 17.83
CA TYR A 147 -7.26 11.78 17.41
C TYR A 147 -8.46 11.51 16.50
N GLU A 148 -8.58 12.29 15.44
CA GLU A 148 -9.68 12.17 14.49
C GLU A 148 -9.78 10.74 13.92
N PRO A 149 -10.91 10.03 14.14
CA PRO A 149 -11.11 8.72 13.55
C PRO A 149 -11.46 8.86 12.08
N TYR A 150 -10.91 7.97 11.27
CA TYR A 150 -11.25 7.85 9.86
C TYR A 150 -12.33 6.79 9.72
N ILE A 151 -13.55 7.21 9.39
CA ILE A 151 -14.73 6.34 9.24
C ILE A 151 -15.07 6.32 7.74
N SER A 152 -14.92 5.15 7.12
CA SER A 152 -15.07 4.98 5.67
C SER A 152 -16.07 3.89 5.30
N LEU A 153 -16.44 3.81 4.02
CA LEU A 153 -17.35 2.77 3.53
C LEU A 153 -16.79 1.35 3.63
N GLU A 154 -15.47 1.16 3.74
CA GLU A 154 -14.87 -0.16 3.99
C GLU A 154 -15.30 -0.73 5.35
N ASP A 155 -15.53 0.12 6.35
CA ASP A 155 -15.98 -0.29 7.67
C ASP A 155 -17.42 -0.86 7.64
N TYR A 156 -18.15 -0.62 6.55
CA TYR A 156 -19.54 -1.05 6.33
C TYR A 156 -19.68 -2.45 5.70
N GLU A 157 -18.67 -2.92 4.94
CA GLU A 157 -18.67 -4.27 4.32
C GLU A 157 -18.11 -5.35 5.27
N VAL A 158 -17.68 -4.97 6.48
CA VAL A 158 -17.21 -5.92 7.51
C VAL A 158 -18.39 -6.60 8.20
N GLY A 159 -19.26 -7.25 7.43
CA GLY A 159 -19.97 -8.42 7.97
C GLY A 159 -18.91 -9.37 8.55
N LYS A 160 -19.12 -9.87 9.78
CA LYS A 160 -18.19 -10.73 10.54
C LYS A 160 -17.35 -11.62 9.61
N LYS A 161 -16.13 -11.19 9.26
CA LYS A 161 -15.20 -12.03 8.48
C LYS A 161 -14.98 -13.27 9.33
N LYS A 162 -15.51 -14.43 8.88
CA LYS A 162 -15.25 -15.70 9.55
C LYS A 162 -13.75 -15.88 9.59
N VAL A 163 -13.16 -15.76 10.79
CA VAL A 163 -11.73 -15.98 10.98
C VAL A 163 -11.45 -17.44 10.64
N ASP A 164 -10.83 -17.70 9.50
CA ASP A 164 -10.49 -19.05 9.10
C ASP A 164 -9.36 -19.59 10.00
N ARG A 165 -9.74 -20.49 10.92
CA ARG A 165 -8.82 -21.18 11.83
C ARG A 165 -8.43 -22.57 11.33
N SER A 166 -8.86 -22.96 10.12
CA SER A 166 -8.64 -24.29 9.56
C SER A 166 -7.16 -24.70 9.58
N LEU A 167 -6.26 -23.81 9.15
CA LEU A 167 -4.82 -24.11 9.14
C LEU A 167 -4.25 -24.35 10.55
N ILE A 168 -4.72 -23.61 11.55
CA ILE A 168 -4.28 -23.76 12.94
C ILE A 168 -4.74 -25.11 13.49
N TYR A 169 -5.97 -25.53 13.20
CA TYR A 169 -6.47 -26.84 13.61
C TYR A 169 -5.71 -27.99 12.94
N LYS A 170 -5.46 -27.90 11.63
CA LYS A 170 -4.65 -28.90 10.90
C LYS A 170 -3.23 -29.00 11.48
N LEU A 171 -2.60 -27.86 11.76
CA LEU A 171 -1.27 -27.82 12.37
C LEU A 171 -1.26 -28.45 13.78
N GLY A 172 -2.25 -28.11 14.61
CA GLY A 172 -2.39 -28.66 15.96
C GLY A 172 -2.57 -30.18 15.96
N ILE A 173 -3.42 -30.70 15.09
CA ILE A 173 -3.65 -32.15 14.94
C ILE A 173 -2.40 -32.86 14.43
N ALA A 174 -1.72 -32.30 13.43
CA ALA A 174 -0.48 -32.85 12.91
C ALA A 174 0.64 -32.87 13.97
N GLY A 175 0.79 -31.78 14.73
CA GLY A 175 1.79 -31.69 15.80
C GLY A 175 1.51 -32.63 16.97
N PHE A 176 0.24 -32.72 17.40
CA PHE A 176 -0.18 -33.66 18.43
C PHE A 176 0.10 -35.11 18.01
N SER A 177 -0.28 -35.47 16.78
CA SER A 177 -0.08 -36.83 16.27
C SER A 177 1.40 -37.14 16.09
N PHE A 178 2.18 -36.23 15.52
CA PHE A 178 3.63 -36.38 15.37
C PHE A 178 4.34 -36.58 16.70
N GLY A 179 4.05 -35.74 17.71
CA GLY A 179 4.68 -35.86 19.03
C GLY A 179 4.40 -37.20 19.69
N ASN A 180 3.16 -37.69 19.62
CA ASN A 180 2.79 -39.00 20.18
C ASN A 180 3.39 -40.16 19.39
N VAL A 181 3.35 -40.12 18.06
CA VAL A 181 3.93 -41.18 17.21
C VAL A 181 5.45 -41.26 17.42
N MET A 182 6.14 -40.13 17.49
CA MET A 182 7.58 -40.09 17.76
C MET A 182 7.94 -40.60 19.16
N PHE A 183 7.10 -40.34 20.16
CA PHE A 183 7.27 -40.92 21.49
C PHE A 183 7.04 -42.45 21.48
N LEU A 184 6.03 -42.92 20.76
CA LEU A 184 5.70 -44.34 20.64
C LEU A 184 6.73 -45.13 19.79
N SER A 185 7.43 -44.48 18.86
CA SER A 185 8.51 -45.09 18.07
C SER A 185 9.87 -45.10 18.78
N PHE A 186 10.02 -44.36 19.88
CA PHE A 186 11.27 -44.21 20.64
C PHE A 186 11.89 -45.54 21.14
N PRO A 187 11.12 -46.52 21.67
CA PRO A 187 11.67 -47.80 22.13
C PRO A 187 12.44 -48.58 21.07
N GLU A 188 11.99 -48.47 19.82
CA GLU A 188 12.52 -49.23 18.69
C GLU A 188 13.74 -48.55 18.07
N TYR A 189 13.87 -47.23 18.21
CA TYR A 189 15.02 -46.45 17.75
C TYR A 189 16.32 -46.71 18.53
N PHE A 190 16.21 -47.04 19.81
CA PHE A 190 17.34 -47.21 20.72
C PHE A 190 17.62 -48.67 21.09
N GLU A 191 16.92 -49.62 20.45
CA GLU A 191 17.03 -51.07 20.73
C GLU A 191 17.01 -51.39 22.24
N VAL A 192 16.25 -50.60 23.02
CA VAL A 192 16.20 -50.75 24.48
C VAL A 192 15.39 -52.01 24.79
N SER A 193 16.10 -53.09 25.10
CA SER A 193 15.56 -54.39 25.46
C SER A 193 14.97 -54.37 26.87
N GLY A 194 13.87 -53.65 27.05
CA GLY A 194 13.05 -53.68 28.26
C GLY A 194 11.87 -54.66 28.10
N PHE A 195 11.65 -55.54 29.08
CA PHE A 195 10.55 -56.52 29.10
C PHE A 195 9.17 -55.91 28.74
N TRP A 196 8.87 -54.74 29.30
CA TRP A 196 7.62 -54.00 29.01
C TRP A 196 7.58 -53.44 27.58
N LEU A 197 8.72 -53.01 27.04
CA LEU A 197 8.77 -52.44 25.69
C LEU A 197 8.52 -53.51 24.63
N GLU A 198 8.98 -54.75 24.86
CA GLU A 198 8.75 -55.86 23.93
C GLU A 198 7.32 -56.40 23.96
N HIS A 199 6.71 -56.50 25.14
CA HIS A 199 5.34 -57.00 25.28
C HIS A 199 4.29 -56.10 24.60
N TYR A 200 4.51 -54.78 24.60
CA TYR A 200 3.55 -53.81 24.10
C TYR A 200 3.86 -53.26 22.69
N LYS A 201 4.89 -53.79 21.99
CA LYS A 201 5.27 -53.36 20.62
C LYS A 201 4.08 -53.31 19.67
N GLY A 202 3.26 -54.37 19.63
CA GLY A 202 2.08 -54.43 18.77
C GLY A 202 1.05 -53.34 19.07
N ILE A 203 0.82 -53.03 20.34
CA ILE A 203 -0.12 -51.97 20.75
C ILE A 203 0.41 -50.61 20.31
N PHE A 204 1.71 -50.34 20.51
CA PHE A 204 2.33 -49.09 20.06
C PHE A 204 2.24 -48.92 18.55
N ARG A 205 2.51 -49.97 17.77
CA ARG A 205 2.35 -49.97 16.30
C ARG A 205 0.93 -49.58 15.87
N TRP A 206 -0.09 -50.23 16.41
CA TRP A 206 -1.48 -49.89 16.09
C TRP A 206 -1.90 -48.49 16.54
N LEU A 207 -1.41 -48.02 17.69
CA LEU A 207 -1.62 -46.63 18.11
C LEU A 207 -0.98 -45.63 17.14
N MET A 208 0.23 -45.91 16.65
CA MET A 208 0.86 -45.08 15.63
C MET A 208 0.04 -45.02 14.34
N PHE A 209 -0.53 -46.15 13.90
CA PHE A 209 -1.45 -46.20 12.76
C PHE A 209 -2.68 -45.30 13.00
N VAL A 210 -3.33 -45.42 14.15
CA VAL A 210 -4.53 -44.62 14.50
C VAL A 210 -4.23 -43.12 14.52
N PHE A 211 -3.10 -42.70 15.12
CA PHE A 211 -2.70 -41.30 15.13
C PHE A 211 -2.35 -40.77 13.73
N SER A 212 -1.95 -41.62 12.79
CA SER A 212 -1.64 -41.20 11.42
C SER A 212 -2.88 -40.88 10.57
N LEU A 213 -4.04 -41.51 10.86
CA LEU A 213 -5.28 -41.32 10.11
C LEU A 213 -5.73 -39.86 10.02
N PRO A 214 -5.89 -39.10 11.13
CA PRO A 214 -6.28 -37.69 11.04
C PRO A 214 -5.22 -36.84 10.34
N VAL A 215 -3.94 -37.23 10.38
CA VAL A 215 -2.89 -36.51 9.68
C VAL A 215 -3.00 -36.66 8.16
N VAL A 216 -3.24 -37.88 7.67
CA VAL A 216 -3.35 -38.16 6.23
C VAL A 216 -4.66 -37.67 5.63
N PHE A 217 -5.79 -37.89 6.30
CA PHE A 217 -7.09 -37.60 5.69
C PHE A 217 -7.58 -36.17 5.95
N TYR A 218 -7.18 -35.55 7.05
CA TYR A 218 -7.60 -34.19 7.40
C TYR A 218 -6.46 -33.17 7.26
N ALA A 219 -5.31 -33.40 7.91
CA ALA A 219 -4.25 -32.40 7.95
C ALA A 219 -3.58 -32.19 6.58
N SER A 220 -3.36 -33.26 5.79
CA SER A 220 -2.77 -33.18 4.45
C SER A 220 -3.76 -33.10 3.29
N GLN A 221 -5.08 -32.99 3.57
CA GLN A 221 -6.14 -32.94 2.55
C GLN A 221 -5.90 -31.90 1.46
N ASP A 222 -5.38 -30.72 1.83
CA ASP A 222 -5.11 -29.62 0.88
C ASP A 222 -4.08 -30.01 -0.18
N TYR A 223 -3.07 -30.81 0.19
CA TYR A 223 -2.03 -31.28 -0.73
C TYR A 223 -2.63 -32.27 -1.74
N PHE A 224 -3.50 -33.19 -1.31
CA PHE A 224 -4.21 -34.10 -2.21
C PHE A 224 -5.13 -33.37 -3.18
N ILE A 225 -5.92 -32.41 -2.69
CA ILE A 225 -6.82 -31.61 -3.53
C ILE A 225 -6.01 -30.80 -4.55
N SER A 226 -4.92 -30.16 -4.11
CA SER A 226 -4.05 -29.36 -4.98
C SER A 226 -3.36 -30.22 -6.04
N ALA A 227 -2.83 -31.38 -5.66
CA ALA A 227 -2.23 -32.34 -6.59
C ALA A 227 -3.23 -32.81 -7.65
N TYR A 228 -4.45 -33.17 -7.24
CA TYR A 228 -5.51 -33.60 -8.16
C TYR A 228 -5.93 -32.49 -9.13
N LYS A 229 -6.12 -31.25 -8.63
CA LYS A 229 -6.42 -30.08 -9.47
C LYS A 229 -5.29 -29.78 -10.45
N GLY A 230 -4.03 -29.86 -10.01
CA GLY A 230 -2.86 -29.68 -10.86
C GLY A 230 -2.82 -30.70 -12.01
N LEU A 231 -2.96 -31.99 -11.68
CA LEU A 231 -3.01 -33.08 -12.66
C LEU A 231 -4.16 -32.90 -13.66
N ARG A 232 -5.37 -32.57 -13.19
CA ARG A 232 -6.52 -32.30 -14.05
C ARG A 232 -6.28 -31.13 -15.01
N SER A 233 -5.53 -30.13 -14.56
CA SER A 233 -5.18 -28.94 -15.34
C SER A 233 -3.91 -29.10 -16.18
N LYS A 234 -3.32 -30.32 -16.23
CA LYS A 234 -2.04 -30.63 -16.90
C LYS A 234 -0.85 -29.79 -16.40
N ILE A 235 -0.90 -29.34 -15.14
CA ILE A 235 0.17 -28.59 -14.47
C ILE A 235 0.68 -29.42 -13.29
N LEU A 236 1.94 -29.83 -13.34
CA LEU A 236 2.59 -30.51 -12.21
C LEU A 236 3.10 -29.46 -11.22
N ASN A 237 2.44 -29.34 -10.07
CA ASN A 237 2.84 -28.47 -8.96
C ASN A 237 3.62 -29.25 -7.88
N ILE A 238 4.19 -28.54 -6.92
CA ILE A 238 4.96 -29.11 -5.79
C ILE A 238 4.13 -30.10 -4.97
N ASP A 239 2.80 -29.93 -4.95
CA ASP A 239 1.93 -30.76 -4.13
C ASP A 239 1.74 -32.17 -4.70
N VAL A 240 1.99 -32.39 -6.01
CA VAL A 240 1.92 -33.73 -6.63
C VAL A 240 2.90 -34.73 -6.01
N PRO A 241 4.23 -34.48 -5.98
CA PRO A 241 5.18 -35.42 -5.37
C PRO A 241 4.99 -35.53 -3.85
N ILE A 242 4.56 -34.46 -3.17
CA ILE A 242 4.24 -34.49 -1.73
C ILE A 242 3.06 -35.43 -1.46
N ALA A 243 1.95 -35.26 -2.18
CA ALA A 243 0.76 -36.09 -2.04
C ALA A 243 1.07 -37.57 -2.36
N LEU A 244 1.87 -37.83 -3.40
CA LEU A 244 2.33 -39.17 -3.73
C LEU A 244 3.21 -39.76 -2.61
N GLY A 245 4.15 -39.00 -2.07
CA GLY A 245 5.00 -39.43 -0.96
C GLY A 245 4.19 -39.79 0.30
N ILE A 246 3.21 -38.96 0.67
CA ILE A 246 2.29 -39.20 1.78
C ILE A 246 1.48 -40.50 1.53
N ALA A 247 0.91 -40.66 0.34
CA ALA A 247 0.12 -41.85 0.00
C ALA A 247 0.97 -43.13 0.07
N VAL A 248 2.17 -43.13 -0.51
CA VAL A 248 3.06 -44.29 -0.54
C VAL A 248 3.53 -44.64 0.88
N LEU A 249 3.95 -43.64 1.68
CA LEU A 249 4.35 -43.85 3.08
C LEU A 249 3.21 -44.44 3.91
N PHE A 250 2.00 -43.92 3.75
CA PHE A 250 0.83 -44.43 4.47
C PHE A 250 0.50 -45.87 4.08
N ILE A 251 0.40 -46.17 2.79
CA ILE A 251 0.07 -47.52 2.29
C ILE A 251 1.15 -48.52 2.73
N ARG A 252 2.42 -48.18 2.54
CA ARG A 252 3.56 -49.02 2.93
C ARG A 252 3.56 -49.29 4.43
N SER A 253 3.48 -48.25 5.25
CA SER A 253 3.54 -48.39 6.71
C SER A 253 2.33 -49.18 7.24
N SER A 254 1.17 -49.02 6.61
CA SER A 254 -0.01 -49.81 6.93
C SER A 254 0.19 -51.29 6.61
N ALA A 255 0.76 -51.60 5.45
CA ALA A 255 1.08 -52.98 5.07
C ALA A 255 2.11 -53.61 6.02
N GLU A 256 3.16 -52.88 6.41
CA GLU A 256 4.18 -53.38 7.35
C GLU A 256 3.59 -53.75 8.71
N ILE A 257 2.64 -52.97 9.24
CA ILE A 257 1.94 -53.28 10.50
C ILE A 257 0.96 -54.44 10.32
N ILE A 258 0.16 -54.46 9.25
CA ILE A 258 -0.87 -55.48 9.03
C ILE A 258 -0.25 -56.87 8.82
N PHE A 259 0.87 -56.95 8.10
CA PHE A 259 1.57 -58.19 7.81
C PHE A 259 2.71 -58.50 8.81
N ASP A 260 2.85 -57.68 9.85
CA ASP A 260 3.91 -57.77 10.87
C ASP A 260 5.33 -57.86 10.29
N LEU A 261 5.56 -57.17 9.16
CA LEU A 261 6.85 -57.11 8.47
C LEU A 261 7.79 -56.06 9.07
N GLY A 262 7.25 -55.15 9.89
CA GLY A 262 8.02 -54.07 10.48
C GLY A 262 7.15 -53.06 11.23
N THR A 263 7.78 -51.96 11.61
CA THR A 263 7.20 -50.92 12.47
C THR A 263 6.39 -49.88 11.71
N GLY A 264 6.55 -49.82 10.38
CA GLY A 264 6.09 -48.69 9.59
C GLY A 264 6.94 -47.43 9.81
N PHE A 265 6.69 -46.44 8.95
CA PHE A 265 7.34 -45.12 8.95
C PHE A 265 6.33 -44.01 9.30
N PHE A 266 5.43 -44.29 10.25
CA PHE A 266 4.38 -43.35 10.65
C PHE A 266 4.91 -42.10 11.34
N ASP A 267 6.04 -42.20 12.02
CA ASP A 267 6.77 -41.08 12.62
C ASP A 267 7.27 -40.11 11.55
N SER A 268 7.87 -40.64 10.49
CA SER A 268 8.35 -39.89 9.33
C SER A 268 7.18 -39.26 8.55
N LEU A 269 6.08 -40.00 8.38
CA LEU A 269 4.86 -39.51 7.73
C LEU A 269 4.22 -38.33 8.48
N THR A 270 4.00 -38.49 9.79
CA THR A 270 3.35 -37.47 10.61
C THR A 270 4.24 -36.25 10.79
N GLY A 271 5.56 -36.46 10.96
CA GLY A 271 6.56 -35.39 10.98
C GLY A 271 6.60 -34.60 9.68
N LEU A 272 6.61 -35.28 8.53
CA LEU A 272 6.60 -34.63 7.21
C LEU A 272 5.40 -33.67 7.07
N VAL A 273 4.18 -34.14 7.35
CA VAL A 273 2.97 -33.30 7.24
C VAL A 273 3.00 -32.15 8.24
N PHE A 274 3.44 -32.38 9.47
CA PHE A 274 3.56 -31.33 10.49
C PHE A 274 4.50 -30.21 10.06
N PHE A 275 5.72 -30.54 9.60
CA PHE A 275 6.69 -29.53 9.18
C PHE A 275 6.25 -28.78 7.90
N LEU A 276 5.58 -29.46 6.96
CA LEU A 276 5.00 -28.81 5.78
C LEU A 276 3.90 -27.80 6.16
N LEU A 277 3.01 -28.15 7.08
CA LEU A 277 1.96 -27.25 7.58
C LEU A 277 2.55 -26.09 8.40
N LEU A 278 3.59 -26.34 9.19
CA LEU A 278 4.30 -25.30 9.94
C LEU A 278 4.92 -24.26 8.99
N GLY A 279 5.55 -24.72 7.90
CA GLY A 279 6.05 -23.86 6.83
C GLY A 279 4.94 -23.02 6.18
N LYS A 280 3.81 -23.65 5.82
CA LYS A 280 2.63 -22.98 5.24
C LYS A 280 2.03 -21.93 6.19
N PHE A 281 1.97 -22.22 7.49
CA PHE A 281 1.51 -21.28 8.51
C PHE A 281 2.42 -20.06 8.63
N PHE A 282 3.74 -20.29 8.68
CA PHE A 282 4.72 -19.20 8.71
C PHE A 282 4.65 -18.33 7.45
N GLN A 283 4.48 -18.96 6.29
CA GLN A 283 4.26 -18.28 5.02
C GLN A 283 3.01 -17.38 5.08
N GLN A 284 1.84 -17.93 5.43
CA GLN A 284 0.58 -17.16 5.46
C GLN A 284 0.64 -16.00 6.45
N LYS A 285 1.23 -16.19 7.63
CA LYS A 285 1.41 -15.12 8.62
C LYS A 285 2.28 -14.00 8.08
N THR A 286 3.32 -14.34 7.33
CA THR A 286 4.20 -13.34 6.68
C THR A 286 3.46 -12.58 5.59
N TYR A 287 2.69 -13.26 4.72
CA TYR A 287 1.92 -12.60 3.66
C TYR A 287 0.81 -11.69 4.19
N ASN A 288 0.01 -12.17 5.16
CA ASN A 288 -1.11 -11.40 5.73
C ASN A 288 -0.66 -10.14 6.48
N PHE A 289 0.54 -10.15 7.07
CA PHE A 289 1.11 -8.96 7.71
C PHE A 289 1.54 -7.90 6.67
N LEU A 290 1.82 -8.32 5.44
CA LEU A 290 2.41 -7.48 4.39
C LEU A 290 1.38 -6.99 3.36
N SER A 291 0.22 -7.64 3.26
CA SER A 291 -0.88 -7.21 2.39
C SER A 291 -1.71 -6.13 3.06
N PHE A 292 -1.54 -4.88 2.63
CA PHE A 292 -2.51 -3.81 2.87
C PHE A 292 -3.35 -3.67 1.60
N GLU A 293 -4.61 -4.07 1.65
CA GLU A 293 -5.61 -3.71 0.64
C GLU A 293 -6.40 -2.54 1.20
N ARG A 294 -6.27 -1.38 0.54
CA ARG A 294 -7.21 -0.26 0.67
C ARG A 294 -7.81 -0.02 -0.70
N ASP A 295 -9.12 -0.08 -0.76
CA ASP A 295 -9.92 0.17 -1.95
C ASP A 295 -10.19 1.68 -2.08
N TYR A 296 -10.57 2.13 -3.28
CA TYR A 296 -10.99 3.51 -3.50
C TYR A 296 -12.21 3.90 -2.65
N LYS A 297 -12.99 2.90 -2.19
CA LYS A 297 -14.10 3.03 -1.25
C LYS A 297 -13.70 3.69 0.07
N SER A 298 -12.43 3.57 0.49
CA SER A 298 -11.91 4.30 1.65
C SER A 298 -12.19 5.80 1.55
N TYR A 299 -12.11 6.39 0.35
CA TYR A 299 -12.11 7.84 0.15
C TYR A 299 -13.50 8.47 0.05
N PHE A 300 -14.56 7.68 -0.13
CA PHE A 300 -15.91 8.21 -0.21
C PHE A 300 -16.53 8.33 1.19
N PRO A 301 -17.27 9.41 1.48
CA PRO A 301 -17.99 9.54 2.74
C PRO A 301 -19.10 8.48 2.81
N ILE A 302 -19.39 8.01 4.02
CA ILE A 302 -20.45 7.00 4.26
C ILE A 302 -21.84 7.57 3.95
N ALA A 303 -22.01 8.85 4.24
CA ALA A 303 -23.26 9.57 4.06
C ALA A 303 -23.00 10.98 3.57
N VAL A 304 -24.04 11.54 2.94
CA VAL A 304 -24.03 12.86 2.36
C VAL A 304 -25.29 13.59 2.78
N THR A 305 -25.20 14.92 2.88
CA THR A 305 -26.37 15.74 3.17
C THR A 305 -27.17 15.95 1.88
N ARG A 306 -28.38 15.39 1.81
CA ARG A 306 -29.36 15.64 0.76
C ARG A 306 -30.31 16.76 1.20
N ILE A 307 -30.72 17.60 0.28
CA ILE A 307 -31.78 18.59 0.46
C ILE A 307 -33.07 17.98 -0.08
N SER A 308 -34.02 17.74 0.82
CA SER A 308 -35.35 17.24 0.48
C SER A 308 -36.13 18.24 -0.38
N SER A 309 -37.23 17.78 -1.00
CA SER A 309 -38.14 18.62 -1.79
C SER A 309 -38.74 19.79 -0.99
N GLU A 310 -38.81 19.66 0.34
CA GLU A 310 -39.30 20.69 1.27
C GLU A 310 -38.21 21.69 1.71
N GLY A 311 -36.96 21.53 1.24
CA GLY A 311 -35.83 22.37 1.63
C GLY A 311 -35.17 22.00 2.96
N LYS A 312 -35.53 20.86 3.56
CA LYS A 312 -34.86 20.34 4.77
C LYS A 312 -33.62 19.52 4.41
N GLU A 313 -32.55 19.70 5.18
CA GLU A 313 -31.32 18.89 5.12
C GLU A 313 -31.55 17.53 5.79
N GLU A 314 -31.23 16.44 5.10
CA GLU A 314 -31.29 15.07 5.59
C GLU A 314 -29.99 14.32 5.26
N ASN A 315 -29.43 13.57 6.22
CA ASN A 315 -28.25 12.76 5.98
C ASN A 315 -28.66 11.38 5.44
N VAL A 316 -28.34 11.13 4.18
CA VAL A 316 -28.63 9.88 3.47
C VAL A 316 -27.34 9.11 3.20
N GLN A 317 -27.44 7.79 3.11
CA GLN A 317 -26.28 6.98 2.76
C GLN A 317 -25.88 7.27 1.31
N ILE A 318 -24.58 7.18 1.03
CA ILE A 318 -24.07 7.45 -0.32
C ILE A 318 -24.71 6.54 -1.38
N TYR A 319 -25.02 5.28 -1.04
CA TYR A 319 -25.67 4.34 -1.95
C TYR A 319 -27.15 4.64 -2.22
N ASP A 320 -27.81 5.39 -1.32
CA ASP A 320 -29.20 5.81 -1.46
C ASP A 320 -29.33 7.10 -2.29
N VAL A 321 -28.21 7.65 -2.75
CA VAL A 321 -28.19 8.84 -3.60
C VAL A 321 -28.59 8.49 -5.02
N GLU A 322 -29.73 9.04 -5.45
CA GLU A 322 -30.26 8.84 -6.80
C GLU A 322 -30.07 10.08 -7.68
N LYS A 323 -30.13 9.85 -9.00
CA LYS A 323 -30.12 10.92 -10.00
C LYS A 323 -31.25 11.93 -9.73
N GLY A 324 -30.94 13.21 -9.81
CA GLY A 324 -31.87 14.31 -9.53
C GLY A 324 -31.99 14.69 -8.06
N ASN A 325 -31.33 13.97 -7.13
CA ASN A 325 -31.21 14.42 -5.74
C ASN A 325 -30.39 15.71 -5.68
N ARG A 326 -30.73 16.61 -4.76
CA ARG A 326 -29.93 17.80 -4.45
C ARG A 326 -29.05 17.51 -3.25
N LEU A 327 -27.74 17.66 -3.40
CA LEU A 327 -26.77 17.47 -2.33
C LEU A 327 -26.21 18.81 -1.89
N LEU A 328 -26.03 18.95 -0.58
CA LEU A 328 -25.31 20.06 0.03
C LEU A 328 -23.87 19.60 0.29
N ILE A 329 -22.90 20.29 -0.30
CA ILE A 329 -21.48 20.03 -0.09
C ILE A 329 -20.87 21.23 0.65
N ARG A 330 -20.37 21.00 1.85
CA ARG A 330 -19.77 22.04 2.69
C ARG A 330 -18.29 22.23 2.36
N ASN A 331 -17.70 23.24 2.98
CA ASN A 331 -16.28 23.48 2.90
C ASN A 331 -15.49 22.25 3.41
N GLN A 332 -14.46 21.88 2.67
CA GLN A 332 -13.60 20.70 2.85
C GLN A 332 -14.30 19.34 2.66
N GLU A 333 -15.56 19.30 2.24
CA GLU A 333 -16.23 18.05 1.90
C GLU A 333 -15.87 17.61 0.46
N LEU A 334 -15.85 16.29 0.27
CA LEU A 334 -15.66 15.66 -1.03
C LEU A 334 -16.98 15.60 -1.79
N ILE A 335 -16.90 15.90 -3.07
CA ILE A 335 -17.97 15.72 -4.05
C ILE A 335 -18.08 14.21 -4.30
N PRO A 336 -19.19 13.57 -3.92
CA PRO A 336 -19.25 12.12 -3.81
C PRO A 336 -19.77 11.45 -5.09
N VAL A 337 -20.41 12.22 -5.98
CA VAL A 337 -20.98 11.78 -7.26
C VAL A 337 -20.83 12.88 -8.29
N ASP A 338 -20.94 12.55 -9.59
CA ASP A 338 -20.97 13.60 -10.61
C ASP A 338 -22.30 14.35 -10.54
N GLY A 339 -22.25 15.66 -10.74
CA GLY A 339 -23.45 16.50 -10.69
C GLY A 339 -23.30 17.83 -11.40
N ILE A 340 -24.32 18.66 -11.28
CA ILE A 340 -24.35 20.04 -11.78
C ILE A 340 -24.40 20.98 -10.60
N LEU A 341 -23.54 21.99 -10.58
CA LEU A 341 -23.61 23.06 -9.60
C LEU A 341 -24.91 23.84 -9.79
N ILE A 342 -25.75 23.90 -8.76
CA ILE A 342 -27.00 24.67 -8.75
C ILE A 342 -26.75 26.03 -8.12
N ASN A 343 -26.13 26.06 -6.94
CA ASN A 343 -25.98 27.26 -6.13
C ASN A 343 -24.65 27.27 -5.35
N GLY A 344 -24.12 28.45 -5.05
CA GLY A 344 -22.89 28.66 -4.28
C GLY A 344 -21.64 28.96 -5.12
N ASP A 345 -20.61 29.50 -4.46
CA ASP A 345 -19.30 29.77 -5.07
C ASP A 345 -18.42 28.52 -4.99
N ALA A 346 -18.37 27.76 -6.08
CA ALA A 346 -17.65 26.51 -6.13
C ALA A 346 -16.18 26.75 -6.48
N LYS A 347 -15.31 26.44 -5.52
CA LYS A 347 -13.85 26.43 -5.70
C LYS A 347 -13.37 25.02 -5.41
N ILE A 348 -13.37 24.19 -6.45
CA ILE A 348 -13.15 22.76 -6.30
C ILE A 348 -11.67 22.45 -6.49
N ASP A 349 -11.08 21.84 -5.48
CA ASP A 349 -9.78 21.18 -5.58
C ASP A 349 -9.96 19.79 -6.19
N TYR A 350 -9.51 19.63 -7.43
CA TYR A 350 -9.48 18.35 -8.10
C TYR A 350 -8.15 17.63 -7.92
N SER A 351 -7.24 18.08 -7.05
CA SER A 351 -5.94 17.43 -6.81
C SER A 351 -6.07 15.93 -6.53
N PHE A 352 -7.15 15.53 -5.86
CA PHE A 352 -7.46 14.13 -5.58
C PHE A 352 -7.86 13.30 -6.82
N VAL A 353 -8.21 13.91 -7.95
CA VAL A 353 -8.58 13.20 -9.19
C VAL A 353 -7.59 13.50 -10.30
N THR A 354 -7.22 14.78 -10.45
CA THR A 354 -6.40 15.31 -11.52
C THR A 354 -4.96 15.55 -11.12
N GLY A 355 -4.55 15.34 -9.86
CA GLY A 355 -3.18 15.62 -9.38
C GLY A 355 -2.79 17.10 -9.36
N GLU A 356 -3.60 17.97 -9.99
CA GLU A 356 -3.37 19.41 -10.06
C GLU A 356 -3.82 20.07 -8.76
N ALA A 357 -2.88 20.66 -8.02
CA ALA A 357 -3.17 21.36 -6.76
C ALA A 357 -3.89 22.70 -6.93
N ILE A 358 -4.19 23.12 -8.17
CA ILE A 358 -4.82 24.41 -8.45
C ILE A 358 -6.34 24.25 -8.41
N PRO A 359 -7.06 24.92 -7.50
CA PRO A 359 -8.51 24.83 -7.43
C PRO A 359 -9.17 25.47 -8.64
N VAL A 360 -10.18 24.79 -9.19
CA VAL A 360 -10.96 25.24 -10.34
C VAL A 360 -12.23 25.92 -9.84
N SER A 361 -12.45 27.16 -10.27
CA SER A 361 -13.71 27.88 -10.01
C SER A 361 -14.80 27.42 -10.97
N LYS A 362 -15.98 27.11 -10.44
CA LYS A 362 -17.15 26.64 -11.19
C LYS A 362 -18.33 27.58 -10.98
N LYS A 363 -19.12 27.79 -12.03
CA LYS A 363 -20.33 28.62 -12.01
C LYS A 363 -21.58 27.74 -12.03
N SER A 364 -22.70 28.29 -11.56
CA SER A 364 -24.00 27.60 -11.64
C SER A 364 -24.25 27.12 -13.08
N GLY A 365 -24.68 25.87 -13.22
CA GLY A 365 -24.81 25.15 -14.49
C GLY A 365 -23.59 24.34 -14.91
N ASP A 366 -22.41 24.55 -14.30
CA ASP A 366 -21.23 23.75 -14.61
C ASP A 366 -21.30 22.35 -14.01
N LYS A 367 -20.70 21.39 -14.71
CA LYS A 367 -20.50 20.03 -14.19
C LYS A 367 -19.43 19.99 -13.11
N LEU A 368 -19.75 19.24 -12.06
CA LEU A 368 -18.88 18.85 -10.96
C LEU A 368 -18.62 17.34 -11.06
N PHE A 369 -17.37 16.94 -10.85
CA PHE A 369 -16.98 15.53 -10.91
C PHE A 369 -16.75 14.96 -9.51
N ALA A 370 -17.08 13.68 -9.34
CA ALA A 370 -16.80 12.94 -8.12
C ALA A 370 -15.30 12.94 -7.79
N GLY A 371 -14.97 13.08 -6.51
CA GLY A 371 -13.60 13.15 -5.98
C GLY A 371 -13.03 14.57 -5.87
N GLY A 372 -13.69 15.59 -6.40
CA GLY A 372 -13.31 16.99 -6.15
C GLY A 372 -13.61 17.40 -4.71
N LYS A 373 -12.78 18.24 -4.09
CA LYS A 373 -12.99 18.76 -2.74
C LYS A 373 -13.40 20.23 -2.78
N GLN A 374 -14.50 20.60 -2.14
CA GLN A 374 -14.91 22.00 -2.08
C GLN A 374 -14.02 22.76 -1.09
N LEU A 375 -13.42 23.89 -1.49
CA LEU A 375 -12.48 24.63 -0.63
C LEU A 375 -13.04 25.94 -0.06
N SER A 376 -14.24 26.37 -0.45
CA SER A 376 -14.75 27.69 -0.07
C SER A 376 -16.25 27.77 0.01
N GLY A 377 -16.82 27.91 1.20
CA GLY A 377 -18.25 28.06 1.39
C GLY A 377 -19.03 26.78 1.07
N ILE A 378 -20.35 26.90 1.05
CA ILE A 378 -21.30 25.81 0.83
C ILE A 378 -21.80 25.87 -0.61
N ILE A 379 -21.92 24.71 -1.25
CA ILE A 379 -22.49 24.57 -2.58
C ILE A 379 -23.64 23.58 -2.58
N GLU A 380 -24.60 23.82 -3.46
CA GLU A 380 -25.69 22.89 -3.76
C GLU A 380 -25.47 22.31 -5.15
N MET A 381 -25.54 20.99 -5.27
CA MET A 381 -25.38 20.30 -6.55
C MET A 381 -26.52 19.32 -6.81
N GLU A 382 -26.91 19.18 -8.06
CA GLU A 382 -27.86 18.16 -8.49
C GLU A 382 -27.12 16.94 -9.05
N VAL A 383 -27.49 15.75 -8.57
CA VAL A 383 -26.85 14.49 -8.93
C VAL A 383 -27.18 14.11 -10.37
N LEU A 384 -26.16 13.88 -11.20
CA LEU A 384 -26.31 13.45 -12.59
C LEU A 384 -26.32 11.93 -12.74
N THR A 385 -25.49 11.24 -11.96
CA THR A 385 -25.28 9.79 -12.03
C THR A 385 -25.22 9.20 -10.62
N SER A 386 -25.63 7.93 -10.47
CA SER A 386 -25.44 7.22 -9.21
C SER A 386 -23.95 7.04 -8.91
N VAL A 387 -23.60 6.77 -7.65
CA VAL A 387 -22.22 6.55 -7.20
C VAL A 387 -21.49 5.55 -8.09
N SER A 388 -22.12 4.40 -8.37
CA SER A 388 -21.60 3.32 -9.21
C SER A 388 -21.32 3.72 -10.66
N GLN A 389 -21.94 4.81 -11.14
CA GLN A 389 -21.81 5.31 -12.51
C GLN A 389 -20.99 6.61 -12.60
N SER A 390 -20.51 7.15 -11.47
CA SER A 390 -19.66 8.35 -11.44
C SER A 390 -18.34 8.17 -12.19
N TYR A 391 -17.77 9.25 -12.70
CA TYR A 391 -16.49 9.27 -13.42
C TYR A 391 -15.36 8.60 -12.63
N LEU A 392 -15.26 8.92 -11.33
CA LEU A 392 -14.27 8.31 -10.45
C LEU A 392 -14.51 6.78 -10.35
N THR A 393 -15.74 6.35 -10.08
CA THR A 393 -16.04 4.90 -10.01
C THR A 393 -15.84 4.21 -11.36
N GLN A 394 -16.07 4.87 -12.49
CA GLN A 394 -15.79 4.31 -13.82
C GLN A 394 -14.29 4.07 -14.04
N LEU A 395 -13.43 5.01 -13.62
CA LEU A 395 -11.98 4.82 -13.63
C LEU A 395 -11.59 3.56 -12.85
N TRP A 396 -12.23 3.30 -11.71
CA TRP A 396 -11.98 2.14 -10.84
C TRP A 396 -12.71 0.85 -11.24
N SER A 397 -13.84 0.94 -11.94
CA SER A 397 -14.64 -0.23 -12.36
C SER A 397 -14.12 -0.90 -13.62
N ASN A 398 -13.09 -0.31 -14.23
CA ASN A 398 -12.39 -0.83 -15.40
C ASN A 398 -11.87 -2.25 -15.11
N ASP A 399 -11.95 -3.14 -16.11
CA ASP A 399 -11.65 -4.57 -15.97
C ASP A 399 -10.22 -4.85 -15.47
N VAL A 400 -9.32 -3.89 -15.67
CA VAL A 400 -7.95 -3.90 -15.15
C VAL A 400 -7.91 -3.99 -13.62
N PHE A 401 -8.86 -3.36 -12.92
CA PHE A 401 -8.99 -3.40 -11.47
C PHE A 401 -9.76 -4.62 -10.95
N LYS A 402 -10.53 -5.30 -11.82
CA LYS A 402 -11.26 -6.54 -11.47
C LYS A 402 -10.44 -7.81 -11.67
N LYS A 403 -9.40 -7.77 -12.50
CA LYS A 403 -8.50 -8.91 -12.73
C LYS A 403 -7.51 -9.03 -11.58
N ASP A 404 -7.59 -10.15 -10.87
CA ASP A 404 -6.63 -10.53 -9.86
C ASP A 404 -5.28 -10.89 -10.54
N LYS A 405 -4.46 -9.87 -10.80
CA LYS A 405 -3.19 -9.97 -11.55
C LYS A 405 -2.27 -11.07 -11.03
N ASN A 406 -2.31 -11.31 -9.73
CA ASN A 406 -1.51 -12.33 -9.03
C ASN A 406 -1.81 -13.75 -9.53
N SER A 407 -2.99 -14.01 -10.09
CA SER A 407 -3.37 -15.35 -10.59
C SER A 407 -2.67 -15.77 -11.89
N SER A 408 -2.17 -14.81 -12.68
CA SER A 408 -1.57 -15.07 -14.01
C SER A 408 -0.04 -15.16 -13.99
N PHE A 409 0.62 -14.57 -12.99
CA PHE A 409 2.09 -14.51 -12.94
C PHE A 409 2.65 -15.81 -12.37
N LYS A 410 3.32 -16.61 -13.21
CA LYS A 410 4.05 -17.80 -12.76
C LYS A 410 5.38 -17.39 -12.11
N THR A 411 5.44 -17.57 -10.80
CA THR A 411 6.67 -17.30 -10.04
C THR A 411 7.82 -18.19 -10.52
N LEU A 412 9.05 -17.75 -10.28
CA LEU A 412 10.26 -18.50 -10.54
C LEU A 412 10.21 -19.87 -9.85
N THR A 413 9.68 -19.89 -8.62
CA THR A 413 9.50 -21.10 -7.83
C THR A 413 8.57 -22.08 -8.52
N ASP A 414 7.44 -21.64 -9.09
CA ASP A 414 6.49 -22.51 -9.78
C ASP A 414 7.12 -23.16 -11.03
N ARG A 415 7.83 -22.36 -11.83
CA ARG A 415 8.50 -22.85 -13.05
C ARG A 415 9.58 -23.89 -12.74
N ILE A 416 10.40 -23.64 -11.72
CA ILE A 416 11.46 -24.56 -11.30
C ILE A 416 10.84 -25.83 -10.72
N SER A 417 9.81 -25.68 -9.89
CA SER A 417 9.14 -26.79 -9.22
C SER A 417 8.49 -27.78 -10.19
N GLN A 418 7.91 -27.27 -11.28
CA GLN A 418 7.32 -28.13 -12.32
C GLN A 418 8.37 -29.06 -12.94
N HIS A 419 9.51 -28.50 -13.36
CA HIS A 419 10.60 -29.29 -13.96
C HIS A 419 11.27 -30.22 -12.94
N PHE A 420 11.47 -29.73 -11.72
CA PHE A 420 12.04 -30.51 -10.62
C PHE A 420 11.18 -31.73 -10.29
N THR A 421 9.85 -31.57 -10.23
CA THR A 421 8.89 -32.65 -9.99
C THR A 421 9.00 -33.75 -11.05
N ILE A 422 9.03 -33.37 -12.34
CA ILE A 422 9.16 -34.33 -13.44
C ILE A 422 10.47 -35.13 -13.31
N THR A 423 11.58 -34.43 -13.07
CA THR A 423 12.91 -35.06 -12.92
C THR A 423 12.95 -36.04 -11.75
N ILE A 424 12.38 -35.69 -10.60
CA ILE A 424 12.35 -36.58 -9.42
C ILE A 424 11.54 -37.84 -9.70
N LEU A 425 10.34 -37.70 -10.26
CA LEU A 425 9.50 -38.85 -10.56
C LEU A 425 10.22 -39.80 -11.52
N LEU A 426 10.88 -39.26 -12.54
CA LEU A 426 11.68 -40.04 -13.48
C LEU A 426 12.83 -40.77 -12.79
N ILE A 427 13.59 -40.08 -11.91
CA ILE A 427 14.65 -40.72 -11.10
C ILE A 427 14.08 -41.83 -10.20
N ALA A 428 12.95 -41.59 -9.53
CA ALA A 428 12.31 -42.56 -8.65
C ALA A 428 11.91 -43.83 -9.42
N PHE A 429 11.26 -43.69 -10.58
CA PHE A 429 10.86 -44.82 -11.40
C PHE A 429 12.06 -45.57 -11.98
N ILE A 430 13.08 -44.88 -12.51
CA ILE A 430 14.27 -45.52 -13.06
C ILE A 430 15.03 -46.28 -11.97
N ALA A 431 15.26 -45.66 -10.80
CA ALA A 431 15.95 -46.30 -9.69
C ALA A 431 15.18 -47.54 -9.19
N THR A 432 13.85 -47.44 -9.13
CA THR A 432 12.99 -48.57 -8.75
C THR A 432 13.06 -49.69 -9.77
N ALA A 433 12.99 -49.39 -11.08
CA ALA A 433 13.09 -50.38 -12.14
C ALA A 433 14.45 -51.11 -12.13
N PHE A 434 15.54 -50.38 -11.87
CA PHE A 434 16.86 -50.96 -11.67
C PHE A 434 16.87 -51.96 -10.50
N TRP A 435 16.41 -51.55 -9.33
CA TRP A 435 16.40 -52.44 -8.16
C TRP A 435 15.39 -53.59 -8.28
N LEU A 436 14.27 -53.43 -8.98
CA LEU A 436 13.37 -54.56 -9.27
C LEU A 436 14.07 -55.68 -10.05
N TYR A 437 15.03 -55.33 -10.91
CA TYR A 437 15.81 -56.31 -11.67
C TYR A 437 16.94 -56.94 -10.85
N PHE A 438 17.66 -56.16 -10.04
CA PHE A 438 18.83 -56.65 -9.29
C PHE A 438 18.51 -57.21 -7.90
N ASP A 439 17.65 -56.54 -7.13
CA ASP A 439 17.25 -56.91 -5.76
C ASP A 439 15.91 -56.24 -5.40
N ALA A 440 14.82 -56.98 -5.66
CA ALA A 440 13.46 -56.47 -5.50
C ALA A 440 13.12 -56.04 -4.07
N SER A 441 13.84 -56.53 -3.06
CA SER A 441 13.64 -56.15 -1.65
C SER A 441 13.98 -54.67 -1.39
N LYS A 442 14.87 -54.09 -2.21
CA LYS A 442 15.28 -52.68 -2.10
C LYS A 442 14.45 -51.73 -2.94
N ALA A 443 13.73 -52.23 -3.94
CA ALA A 443 13.00 -51.38 -4.88
C ALA A 443 12.02 -50.42 -4.19
N LEU A 444 11.20 -50.93 -3.27
CA LEU A 444 10.20 -50.13 -2.54
C LEU A 444 10.87 -49.15 -1.56
N ASN A 445 11.96 -49.57 -0.92
CA ASN A 445 12.81 -48.72 -0.06
C ASN A 445 13.41 -47.54 -0.84
N VAL A 446 13.95 -47.82 -2.03
CA VAL A 446 14.55 -46.82 -2.90
C VAL A 446 13.50 -45.86 -3.43
N PHE A 447 12.35 -46.36 -3.89
CA PHE A 447 11.24 -45.53 -4.36
C PHE A 447 10.80 -44.51 -3.30
N THR A 448 10.53 -45.00 -2.09
CA THR A 448 10.11 -44.16 -0.96
C THR A 448 11.20 -43.19 -0.52
N ALA A 449 12.45 -43.65 -0.40
CA ALA A 449 13.58 -42.81 -0.03
C ALA A 449 13.79 -41.65 -1.01
N VAL A 450 13.67 -41.91 -2.32
CA VAL A 450 13.82 -40.88 -3.36
C VAL A 450 12.72 -39.82 -3.24
N LEU A 451 11.46 -40.22 -3.09
CA LEU A 451 10.34 -39.27 -2.96
C LEU A 451 10.44 -38.40 -1.70
N ILE A 452 10.95 -38.95 -0.60
CA ILE A 452 11.09 -38.24 0.68
C ILE A 452 12.26 -37.26 0.61
N ILE A 453 13.45 -37.74 0.24
CA ILE A 453 14.67 -36.92 0.28
C ILE A 453 14.64 -35.81 -0.76
N ALA A 454 13.91 -36.02 -1.85
CA ALA A 454 13.79 -35.05 -2.91
C ALA A 454 12.74 -33.96 -2.61
N CYS A 455 12.16 -33.90 -1.40
CA CYS A 455 11.25 -32.81 -1.03
C CYS A 455 11.91 -31.46 -1.33
N PRO A 456 11.29 -30.58 -2.15
CA PRO A 456 11.78 -29.22 -2.39
C PRO A 456 11.50 -28.30 -1.19
N CYS A 457 11.50 -28.81 0.03
CA CYS A 457 11.15 -28.09 1.24
C CYS A 457 12.00 -26.81 1.40
N ALA A 458 13.30 -26.91 1.12
CA ALA A 458 14.22 -25.78 1.20
C ALA A 458 14.04 -24.77 0.02
N ILE A 459 13.64 -25.26 -1.15
CA ILE A 459 13.27 -24.46 -2.34
C ILE A 459 12.00 -23.64 -2.04
N ALA A 460 10.99 -24.27 -1.45
CA ALA A 460 9.72 -23.64 -1.10
C ALA A 460 9.90 -22.50 -0.08
N LEU A 461 10.88 -22.60 0.81
CA LEU A 461 11.17 -21.56 1.82
C LEU A 461 12.09 -20.45 1.29
N ALA A 462 12.98 -20.72 0.33
CA ALA A 462 13.96 -19.74 -0.15
C ALA A 462 13.32 -18.45 -0.65
N ALA A 463 12.25 -18.54 -1.44
CA ALA A 463 11.57 -17.38 -2.02
C ALA A 463 10.80 -16.56 -0.97
N PRO A 464 9.89 -17.12 -0.15
CA PRO A 464 9.20 -16.37 0.90
C PRO A 464 10.15 -15.62 1.85
N PHE A 465 11.25 -16.24 2.28
CA PHE A 465 12.22 -15.59 3.17
C PHE A 465 13.01 -14.49 2.46
N THR A 466 13.47 -14.74 1.22
CA THR A 466 14.20 -13.73 0.45
C THR A 466 13.31 -12.51 0.16
N LEU A 467 12.14 -12.74 -0.43
CA LEU A 467 11.22 -11.68 -0.84
C LEU A 467 10.60 -10.98 0.38
N GLY A 468 10.22 -11.72 1.42
CA GLY A 468 9.72 -11.17 2.68
C GLY A 468 10.73 -10.29 3.40
N ASN A 469 12.00 -10.70 3.47
CA ASN A 469 13.04 -9.84 4.04
C ASN A 469 13.33 -8.63 3.15
N MET A 470 13.26 -8.78 1.83
CA MET A 470 13.40 -7.64 0.90
C MET A 470 12.29 -6.61 1.09
N LEU A 471 11.03 -7.02 1.27
CA LEU A 471 9.94 -6.10 1.59
C LEU A 471 10.25 -5.24 2.83
N ARG A 472 10.71 -5.89 3.90
CA ARG A 472 11.12 -5.20 5.13
C ARG A 472 12.27 -4.22 4.89
N ILE A 473 13.29 -4.62 4.12
CA ILE A 473 14.46 -3.77 3.82
C ILE A 473 14.07 -2.56 2.97
N LEU A 474 13.28 -2.76 1.92
CA LEU A 474 12.82 -1.69 1.04
C LEU A 474 11.89 -0.71 1.78
N GLY A 475 10.98 -1.23 2.61
CA GLY A 475 10.11 -0.39 3.45
C GLY A 475 10.91 0.50 4.41
N LYS A 476 11.97 -0.02 5.05
CA LYS A 476 12.90 0.80 5.86
C LYS A 476 13.65 1.85 5.05
N LYS A 477 13.80 1.64 3.74
CA LYS A 477 14.38 2.58 2.78
C LYS A 477 13.32 3.42 2.07
N LYS A 478 12.11 3.52 2.65
CA LYS A 478 10.98 4.33 2.17
C LYS A 478 10.44 3.94 0.79
N PHE A 479 10.61 2.68 0.41
CA PHE A 479 10.00 2.08 -0.77
C PHE A 479 9.11 0.91 -0.34
N TYR A 480 7.81 1.15 -0.30
CA TYR A 480 6.83 0.26 0.28
C TYR A 480 6.14 -0.54 -0.82
N LEU A 481 6.36 -1.84 -0.89
CA LEU A 481 5.69 -2.69 -1.87
C LEU A 481 4.45 -3.34 -1.25
N LYS A 482 3.41 -3.52 -2.07
CA LYS A 482 2.13 -4.12 -1.69
C LYS A 482 2.25 -5.60 -1.32
N ASN A 483 3.10 -6.34 -2.01
CA ASN A 483 3.31 -7.77 -1.77
C ASN A 483 4.68 -8.26 -2.27
N ALA A 484 5.01 -9.52 -1.95
CA ALA A 484 6.31 -10.12 -2.27
C ALA A 484 6.53 -10.35 -3.77
N THR A 485 5.47 -10.57 -4.54
CA THR A 485 5.55 -10.82 -5.99
C THR A 485 5.99 -9.57 -6.76
N VAL A 486 5.74 -8.37 -6.24
CA VAL A 486 6.24 -7.11 -6.82
C VAL A 486 7.77 -7.11 -6.95
N VAL A 487 8.49 -7.67 -5.96
CA VAL A 487 9.97 -7.75 -6.03
C VAL A 487 10.42 -8.60 -7.22
N GLU A 488 9.70 -9.68 -7.51
CA GLU A 488 10.01 -10.55 -8.64
C GLU A 488 9.67 -9.90 -9.98
N GLN A 489 8.52 -9.22 -10.06
CA GLN A 489 8.12 -8.46 -11.24
C GLN A 489 9.12 -7.32 -11.51
N LEU A 490 9.54 -6.57 -10.49
CA LEU A 490 10.58 -5.53 -10.59
C LEU A 490 11.90 -6.06 -11.17
N ALA A 491 12.25 -7.31 -10.87
CA ALA A 491 13.46 -7.93 -11.40
C ALA A 491 13.34 -8.32 -12.89
N ALA A 492 12.12 -8.53 -13.38
CA ALA A 492 11.83 -8.91 -14.76
C ALA A 492 11.63 -7.71 -15.71
N ILE A 493 11.47 -6.49 -15.17
CA ILE A 493 11.26 -5.27 -15.94
C ILE A 493 12.38 -5.02 -16.97
N ASP A 494 11.96 -4.57 -18.16
CA ASP A 494 12.80 -4.11 -19.26
C ASP A 494 12.47 -2.69 -19.75
N SER A 495 11.28 -2.18 -19.44
CA SER A 495 10.80 -0.88 -19.94
C SER A 495 10.25 -0.03 -18.80
N VAL A 496 10.70 1.23 -18.71
CA VAL A 496 10.37 2.17 -17.63
C VAL A 496 9.66 3.38 -18.20
N ILE A 497 8.42 3.60 -17.75
CA ILE A 497 7.59 4.72 -18.14
C ILE A 497 7.46 5.64 -16.93
N PHE A 498 7.75 6.92 -17.15
CA PHE A 498 7.57 7.98 -16.16
C PHE A 498 6.41 8.87 -16.60
N ASP A 499 5.48 9.13 -15.69
CA ASP A 499 4.66 10.33 -15.83
C ASP A 499 5.54 11.58 -15.62
N LYS A 500 5.16 12.71 -16.23
CA LYS A 500 5.91 13.96 -16.04
C LYS A 500 5.48 14.69 -14.76
N THR A 501 4.19 14.96 -14.63
CA THR A 501 3.67 15.96 -13.70
C THR A 501 3.51 15.34 -12.31
N GLY A 502 4.11 15.94 -11.28
CA GLY A 502 4.13 15.37 -9.93
C GLY A 502 5.13 14.21 -9.74
N THR A 503 5.56 13.57 -10.83
CA THR A 503 6.55 12.50 -10.83
C THR A 503 7.96 13.00 -11.12
N LEU A 504 8.24 13.49 -12.34
CA LEU A 504 9.54 14.10 -12.66
C LEU A 504 9.64 15.52 -12.13
N THR A 505 8.50 16.21 -12.02
CA THR A 505 8.40 17.57 -11.49
C THR A 505 7.98 17.57 -10.03
N THR A 506 8.30 18.65 -9.33
CA THR A 506 7.90 18.90 -7.95
C THR A 506 7.05 20.16 -7.87
N SER A 507 6.02 20.16 -7.02
CA SER A 507 5.17 21.33 -6.76
C SER A 507 5.72 22.24 -5.65
N LYS A 508 6.78 21.82 -4.95
CA LYS A 508 7.34 22.54 -3.79
C LYS A 508 8.20 23.75 -4.17
N GLU A 509 8.84 23.69 -5.33
CA GLU A 509 9.74 24.72 -5.83
C GLU A 509 9.31 24.96 -7.27
N ASN A 510 8.93 26.19 -7.63
CA ASN A 510 8.64 26.54 -9.03
C ASN A 510 9.66 27.58 -9.45
N GLU A 511 10.32 27.37 -10.58
CA GLU A 511 11.27 28.34 -11.12
C GLU A 511 10.52 29.42 -11.90
N ILE A 512 10.75 30.69 -11.52
CA ILE A 512 10.19 31.85 -12.21
C ILE A 512 11.35 32.60 -12.85
N ASP A 513 11.35 32.64 -14.19
CA ASP A 513 12.36 33.30 -15.00
C ASP A 513 11.77 34.56 -15.62
N TYR A 514 12.48 35.69 -15.57
CA TYR A 514 12.02 36.95 -16.15
C TYR A 514 12.71 37.21 -17.48
N LYS A 515 11.93 37.40 -18.54
CA LYS A 515 12.43 37.80 -19.86
C LYS A 515 11.84 39.15 -20.25
N GLY A 516 12.69 40.16 -20.37
CA GLY A 516 12.33 41.50 -20.81
C GLY A 516 13.28 42.57 -20.30
N VAL A 517 12.85 43.81 -20.41
CA VAL A 517 13.50 44.99 -19.85
C VAL A 517 13.50 44.89 -18.32
N GLU A 518 14.66 45.09 -17.70
CA GLU A 518 14.82 45.01 -16.25
C GLU A 518 13.89 46.00 -15.54
N LEU A 519 13.07 45.50 -14.61
CA LEU A 519 12.14 46.31 -13.82
C LEU A 519 12.91 47.07 -12.74
N SER A 520 12.60 48.36 -12.57
CA SER A 520 13.14 49.16 -11.47
C SER A 520 12.65 48.65 -10.11
N SER A 521 13.35 48.98 -9.02
CA SER A 521 12.94 48.59 -7.66
C SER A 521 11.53 49.10 -7.32
N GLU A 522 11.15 50.28 -7.82
CA GLU A 522 9.80 50.83 -7.66
C GLU A 522 8.74 50.06 -8.46
N GLU A 523 9.07 49.64 -9.68
CA GLU A 523 8.19 48.80 -10.51
C GLU A 523 7.98 47.41 -9.92
N LYS A 524 9.03 46.80 -9.35
CA LYS A 524 8.95 45.51 -8.64
C LYS A 524 8.11 45.63 -7.36
N ALA A 525 8.26 46.71 -6.59
CA ALA A 525 7.44 46.99 -5.43
C ALA A 525 5.95 47.17 -5.81
N LEU A 526 5.68 47.91 -6.90
CA LEU A 526 4.32 48.09 -7.43
C LEU A 526 3.72 46.76 -7.91
N LEU A 527 4.49 45.96 -8.62
CA LEU A 527 4.11 44.62 -9.07
C LEU A 527 3.74 43.73 -7.88
N LYS A 528 4.60 43.66 -6.85
CA LYS A 528 4.34 42.87 -5.65
C LYS A 528 3.06 43.31 -4.94
N SER A 529 2.86 44.61 -4.75
CA SER A 529 1.62 45.13 -4.15
C SER A 529 0.38 44.82 -4.98
N THR A 530 0.50 44.86 -6.30
CA THR A 530 -0.60 44.53 -7.23
C THR A 530 -0.98 43.05 -7.14
N LEU A 531 0.01 42.16 -7.08
CA LEU A 531 -0.21 40.72 -6.98
C LEU A 531 -0.82 40.29 -5.64
N ARG A 532 -0.56 41.03 -4.56
CA ARG A 532 -1.10 40.75 -3.22
C ARG A 532 -2.64 40.63 -3.21
N ALA A 533 -3.30 41.47 -4.00
CA ALA A 533 -4.75 41.57 -4.06
C ALA A 533 -5.41 40.43 -4.86
N SER A 534 -4.67 39.72 -5.72
CA SER A 534 -5.21 38.61 -6.50
C SER A 534 -5.04 37.27 -5.79
N ASN A 535 -6.06 36.44 -5.88
CA ASN A 535 -6.03 35.05 -5.42
C ASN A 535 -5.62 34.05 -6.51
N HIS A 536 -5.26 34.52 -7.71
CA HIS A 536 -4.81 33.65 -8.78
C HIS A 536 -3.49 32.96 -8.41
N PRO A 537 -3.33 31.63 -8.66
CA PRO A 537 -2.12 30.88 -8.28
C PRO A 537 -0.83 31.49 -8.79
N LEU A 538 -0.77 31.86 -10.08
CA LEU A 538 0.39 32.52 -10.67
C LEU A 538 0.72 33.86 -9.98
N SER A 539 -0.30 34.58 -9.52
CA SER A 539 -0.10 35.84 -8.79
C SER A 539 0.46 35.61 -7.39
N ARG A 540 -0.03 34.59 -6.68
CA ARG A 540 0.51 34.19 -5.37
C ARG A 540 1.94 33.67 -5.45
N MET A 541 2.24 32.89 -6.48
CA MET A 541 3.60 32.39 -6.75
C MET A 541 4.57 33.56 -7.04
N LEU A 542 4.20 34.45 -7.95
CA LEU A 542 5.03 35.60 -8.29
C LEU A 542 5.18 36.56 -7.10
N TYR A 543 4.12 36.79 -6.33
CA TYR A 543 4.16 37.57 -5.08
C TYR A 543 5.19 37.03 -4.08
N GLY A 544 5.25 35.70 -3.90
CA GLY A 544 6.21 35.05 -3.01
C GLY A 544 7.67 35.16 -3.48
N SER A 545 7.90 35.26 -4.80
CA SER A 545 9.25 35.36 -5.38
C SER A 545 9.88 36.75 -5.26
N LEU A 546 9.07 37.81 -5.13
CA LEU A 546 9.52 39.21 -5.08
C LEU A 546 9.93 39.59 -3.65
N LYS A 547 11.08 40.25 -3.49
CA LYS A 547 11.67 40.58 -2.17
C LYS A 547 11.42 42.01 -1.71
N GLU A 548 10.95 42.86 -2.61
CA GLU A 548 10.77 44.30 -2.40
C GLU A 548 9.68 44.59 -1.37
N GLU A 549 9.75 45.76 -0.72
CA GLU A 549 8.72 46.22 0.20
C GLU A 549 7.46 46.66 -0.55
N MET A 550 6.30 46.43 0.06
CA MET A 550 5.02 46.77 -0.55
C MET A 550 4.75 48.28 -0.48
N ILE A 551 4.27 48.83 -1.58
CA ILE A 551 3.76 50.21 -1.67
C ILE A 551 2.23 50.25 -1.70
N SER A 552 1.65 51.40 -1.34
CA SER A 552 0.20 51.65 -1.39
C SER A 552 -0.31 51.67 -2.84
N VAL A 553 -1.40 50.97 -3.10
CA VAL A 553 -2.09 50.94 -4.40
C VAL A 553 -3.45 51.63 -4.23
N THR A 554 -3.77 52.56 -5.12
CA THR A 554 -4.99 53.38 -5.01
C THR A 554 -6.16 52.83 -5.83
N ASN A 555 -5.88 52.24 -7.00
CA ASN A 555 -6.92 51.80 -7.92
C ASN A 555 -6.59 50.40 -8.45
N PHE A 556 -7.20 49.36 -7.88
CA PHE A 556 -7.01 47.96 -8.29
C PHE A 556 -8.26 47.44 -9.01
N LYS A 557 -8.06 46.76 -10.15
CA LYS A 557 -9.11 46.10 -10.92
C LYS A 557 -8.63 44.73 -11.39
N GLU A 558 -9.44 43.70 -11.13
CA GLU A 558 -9.20 42.35 -11.63
C GLU A 558 -10.17 42.04 -12.77
N PHE A 559 -9.61 41.62 -13.91
CA PHE A 559 -10.35 41.21 -15.09
C PHE A 559 -10.26 39.68 -15.20
N THR A 560 -11.32 39.00 -14.77
CA THR A 560 -11.39 37.54 -14.69
C THR A 560 -10.98 36.88 -16.02
N GLY A 561 -10.04 35.93 -15.93
CA GLY A 561 -9.51 35.20 -17.10
C GLY A 561 -8.58 36.01 -18.01
N LYS A 562 -8.26 37.28 -17.68
CA LYS A 562 -7.41 38.14 -18.49
C LYS A 562 -6.19 38.65 -17.74
N GLY A 563 -6.37 39.28 -16.58
CA GLY A 563 -5.29 39.89 -15.82
C GLY A 563 -5.76 40.90 -14.77
N ILE A 564 -4.81 41.57 -14.12
CA ILE A 564 -4.99 42.57 -13.08
C ILE A 564 -4.38 43.91 -13.51
N GLU A 565 -5.01 45.00 -13.12
CA GLU A 565 -4.57 46.37 -13.35
C GLU A 565 -4.52 47.13 -12.03
N ALA A 566 -3.46 47.88 -11.81
CA ALA A 566 -3.27 48.67 -10.60
C ALA A 566 -2.63 50.03 -10.89
N THR A 567 -2.85 51.00 -10.00
CA THR A 567 -2.20 52.32 -10.07
C THR A 567 -1.68 52.74 -8.70
N SER A 568 -0.46 53.23 -8.65
CA SER A 568 0.15 53.87 -7.47
C SER A 568 0.78 55.19 -7.89
N LYS A 569 0.41 56.29 -7.21
CA LYS A 569 0.74 57.66 -7.63
C LYS A 569 0.29 57.91 -9.09
N GLU A 570 1.24 58.13 -10.01
CA GLU A 570 1.01 58.31 -11.46
C GLU A 570 1.37 57.06 -12.28
N THR A 571 1.94 56.02 -11.66
CA THR A 571 2.43 54.82 -12.35
C THR A 571 1.32 53.77 -12.44
N LYS A 572 0.99 53.37 -13.67
CA LYS A 572 -0.02 52.36 -13.99
C LYS A 572 0.63 51.05 -14.42
N ILE A 573 0.23 49.94 -13.79
CA ILE A 573 0.72 48.60 -14.12
C ILE A 573 -0.43 47.69 -14.58
N ARG A 574 -0.16 46.90 -15.62
CA ARG A 574 -1.01 45.78 -16.08
C ARG A 574 -0.23 44.49 -16.05
N VAL A 575 -0.83 43.47 -15.46
CA VAL A 575 -0.21 42.15 -15.28
C VAL A 575 -1.21 41.09 -15.72
N GLY A 576 -0.87 40.21 -16.66
CA GLY A 576 -1.82 39.19 -17.12
C GLY A 576 -1.40 38.48 -18.39
N SER A 577 -2.39 37.99 -19.15
CA SER A 577 -2.17 37.35 -20.45
C SER A 577 -1.59 38.34 -21.48
N SER A 578 -0.85 37.83 -22.47
CA SER A 578 -0.30 38.61 -23.58
C SER A 578 -1.35 39.52 -24.25
N SER A 579 -2.54 38.96 -24.51
CA SER A 579 -3.67 39.70 -25.10
C SER A 579 -4.17 40.86 -24.23
N PHE A 580 -4.20 40.69 -22.91
CA PHE A 580 -4.63 41.72 -21.96
C PHE A 580 -3.61 42.86 -21.86
N VAL A 581 -2.33 42.50 -21.90
CA VAL A 581 -1.22 43.44 -21.83
C VAL A 581 -0.95 44.10 -23.19
N LYS A 582 -1.64 43.69 -24.27
CA LYS A 582 -1.53 44.20 -25.64
C LYS A 582 -0.09 44.13 -26.17
N ASN A 583 0.53 42.95 -26.07
CA ASN A 583 1.83 42.69 -26.69
C ASN A 583 1.66 42.52 -28.21
N THR A 584 2.35 43.34 -29.01
CA THR A 584 2.24 43.36 -30.49
C THR A 584 3.30 42.52 -31.21
N GLU A 585 4.27 41.92 -30.49
CA GLU A 585 5.44 41.25 -31.09
C GLU A 585 5.41 39.70 -31.00
N GLU A 586 4.30 39.07 -30.65
CA GLU A 586 4.36 37.68 -30.20
C GLU A 586 4.54 36.62 -31.32
N GLN A 587 5.67 35.90 -31.27
CA GLN A 587 5.76 34.53 -31.76
C GLN A 587 5.00 33.60 -30.79
N ILE A 588 4.15 32.71 -31.34
CA ILE A 588 3.39 31.71 -30.57
C ILE A 588 4.36 30.89 -29.71
N ASN A 589 4.41 31.18 -28.41
CA ASN A 589 5.16 30.40 -27.43
C ASN A 589 4.15 29.69 -26.51
N LEU A 590 4.35 28.38 -26.30
CA LEU A 590 3.45 27.52 -25.52
C LEU A 590 3.69 27.59 -24.01
N ASP A 591 4.62 28.44 -23.56
CA ASP A 591 5.01 28.55 -22.15
C ASP A 591 3.97 29.29 -21.31
N THR A 592 3.67 28.75 -20.13
CA THR A 592 2.86 29.44 -19.11
C THR A 592 3.59 30.70 -18.66
N SER A 593 3.03 31.87 -19.00
CA SER A 593 3.69 33.15 -18.72
C SER A 593 2.72 34.27 -18.33
N VAL A 594 3.22 35.18 -17.50
CA VAL A 594 2.52 36.39 -17.05
C VAL A 594 3.27 37.60 -17.58
N HIS A 595 2.58 38.39 -18.39
CA HIS A 595 3.10 39.56 -19.07
C HIS A 595 2.92 40.82 -18.22
N ILE A 596 3.83 41.77 -18.37
CA ILE A 596 3.85 43.03 -17.60
C ILE A 596 3.99 44.22 -18.52
N ARG A 597 3.16 45.22 -18.28
CA ARG A 597 3.24 46.55 -18.88
C ARG A 597 3.14 47.62 -17.81
N VAL A 598 4.04 48.59 -17.87
CA VAL A 598 4.09 49.75 -16.98
C VAL A 598 3.99 51.00 -17.84
N ASN A 599 3.08 51.92 -17.50
CA ASN A 599 2.89 53.20 -18.22
C ASN A 599 2.82 53.06 -19.75
N ASP A 600 2.03 52.09 -20.22
CA ASP A 600 1.85 51.72 -21.63
C ASP A 600 3.10 51.20 -22.37
N GLU A 601 4.21 50.98 -21.66
CA GLU A 601 5.40 50.29 -22.19
C GLU A 601 5.42 48.82 -21.76
N TYR A 602 5.55 47.91 -22.73
CA TYR A 602 5.68 46.48 -22.44
C TYR A 602 7.07 46.22 -21.86
N LYS A 603 7.13 45.76 -20.61
CA LYS A 603 8.40 45.53 -19.92
C LYS A 603 8.91 44.11 -20.15
N GLY A 604 8.04 43.11 -20.18
CA GLY A 604 8.46 41.73 -20.32
C GLY A 604 7.44 40.73 -19.83
N LYS A 605 7.90 39.50 -19.63
CA LYS A 605 7.10 38.41 -19.07
C LYS A 605 7.87 37.57 -18.06
N TYR A 606 7.16 37.14 -17.03
CA TYR A 606 7.60 36.06 -16.15
C TYR A 606 7.14 34.73 -16.73
N ILE A 607 8.08 33.80 -16.90
CA ILE A 607 7.84 32.46 -17.39
C ILE A 607 7.86 31.53 -16.19
N PHE A 608 6.78 30.76 -16.02
CA PHE A 608 6.66 29.76 -14.98
C PHE A 608 7.12 28.42 -15.56
N LYS A 609 8.18 27.86 -14.99
CA LYS A 609 8.67 26.54 -15.35
C LYS A 609 8.38 25.58 -14.21
N ASN A 610 7.95 24.36 -14.56
CA ASN A 610 7.89 23.29 -13.58
C ASN A 610 9.33 23.01 -13.11
N ALA A 611 9.57 23.00 -11.79
CA ALA A 611 10.87 22.53 -11.32
C ALA A 611 10.93 21.01 -11.43
N TYR A 612 12.04 20.54 -11.97
CA TYR A 612 12.36 19.12 -12.03
C TYR A 612 12.97 18.67 -10.71
N ARG A 613 12.67 17.44 -10.30
CA ARG A 613 13.28 16.85 -9.11
C ARG A 613 14.79 16.75 -9.30
N ASN A 614 15.52 16.99 -8.21
CA ASN A 614 16.97 16.82 -8.19
C ASN A 614 17.35 15.39 -8.57
N GLY A 615 18.29 15.21 -9.51
CA GLY A 615 18.80 13.89 -9.91
C GLY A 615 17.99 13.16 -11.00
N VAL A 616 17.04 13.82 -11.66
CA VAL A 616 16.33 13.27 -12.84
C VAL A 616 17.30 12.83 -13.94
N GLY A 617 18.25 13.70 -14.33
CA GLY A 617 19.22 13.38 -15.38
C GLY A 617 20.12 12.19 -15.03
N ASP A 618 20.60 12.12 -13.77
CA ASP A 618 21.43 11.02 -13.27
C ASP A 618 20.66 9.69 -13.28
N LEU A 619 19.40 9.71 -12.82
CA LEU A 619 18.54 8.54 -12.78
C LEU A 619 18.31 7.97 -14.19
N PHE A 620 17.93 8.82 -15.15
CA PHE A 620 17.70 8.39 -16.53
C PHE A 620 19.00 7.88 -17.18
N SER A 621 20.14 8.51 -16.89
CA SER A 621 21.44 8.05 -17.38
C SER A 621 21.78 6.65 -16.84
N GLU A 622 21.50 6.38 -15.56
CA GLU A 622 21.72 5.06 -14.96
C GLU A 622 20.79 3.98 -15.54
N LEU A 623 19.54 4.34 -15.84
CA LEU A 623 18.54 3.41 -16.38
C LEU A 623 18.73 3.12 -17.88
N ASN A 624 19.16 4.11 -18.67
CA ASN A 624 19.25 4.02 -20.14
C ASN A 624 20.12 2.86 -20.64
N PHE A 625 21.08 2.39 -19.84
CA PHE A 625 21.93 1.26 -20.21
C PHE A 625 21.20 -0.10 -20.25
N ASN A 626 20.13 -0.27 -19.47
CA ASN A 626 19.49 -1.57 -19.27
C ASN A 626 17.98 -1.57 -19.52
N TYR A 627 17.38 -0.41 -19.79
CA TYR A 627 15.93 -0.27 -19.91
C TYR A 627 15.54 0.68 -21.04
N ASN A 628 14.40 0.39 -21.67
CA ASN A 628 13.75 1.32 -22.60
C ASN A 628 13.00 2.39 -21.80
N LEU A 629 13.27 3.67 -22.05
CA LEU A 629 12.72 4.78 -21.28
C LEU A 629 11.64 5.51 -22.07
N ALA A 630 10.53 5.80 -21.42
CA ALA A 630 9.49 6.67 -21.95
C ALA A 630 9.03 7.69 -20.90
N VAL A 631 8.68 8.89 -21.37
CA VAL A 631 8.01 9.92 -20.58
C VAL A 631 6.65 10.19 -21.22
N VAL A 632 5.61 10.05 -20.41
CA VAL A 632 4.22 10.25 -20.82
C VAL A 632 3.66 11.42 -20.03
N SER A 633 2.95 12.34 -20.69
CA SER A 633 2.38 13.53 -20.03
C SER A 633 1.08 13.96 -20.67
N GLY A 634 0.17 14.50 -19.85
CA GLY A 634 -1.02 15.20 -20.31
C GLY A 634 -0.72 16.62 -20.83
N ASP A 635 0.44 17.18 -20.47
CA ASP A 635 0.83 18.54 -20.84
C ASP A 635 1.12 18.66 -22.34
N ASN A 636 1.15 19.90 -22.82
CA ASN A 636 1.56 20.22 -24.18
C ASN A 636 3.07 20.02 -24.40
N GLU A 637 3.50 20.11 -25.67
CA GLU A 637 4.90 19.88 -26.07
C GLU A 637 5.89 21.00 -25.70
N GLY A 638 5.48 22.04 -24.95
CA GLY A 638 6.31 23.21 -24.64
C GLY A 638 7.66 22.88 -24.00
N GLU A 639 7.69 21.89 -23.11
CA GLU A 639 8.92 21.47 -22.39
C GLU A 639 9.75 20.39 -23.14
N LYS A 640 9.32 19.96 -24.33
CA LYS A 640 9.96 18.85 -25.06
C LYS A 640 11.44 19.09 -25.32
N LYS A 641 11.82 20.27 -25.83
CA LYS A 641 13.23 20.61 -26.11
C LYS A 641 14.10 20.58 -24.86
N TYR A 642 13.55 21.00 -23.72
CA TYR A 642 14.27 20.96 -22.44
C TYR A 642 14.49 19.52 -21.98
N LEU A 643 13.44 18.69 -22.04
CA LEU A 643 13.53 17.26 -21.72
C LEU A 643 14.52 16.51 -22.64
N GLU A 644 14.55 16.82 -23.94
CA GLU A 644 15.52 16.26 -24.89
C GLU A 644 16.97 16.62 -24.55
N THR A 645 17.22 17.76 -23.89
CA THR A 645 18.56 18.13 -23.40
C THR A 645 18.91 17.49 -22.06
N LEU A 646 17.91 17.27 -21.20
CA LEU A 646 18.11 16.71 -19.86
C LEU A 646 18.22 15.18 -19.87
N LEU A 647 17.53 14.52 -20.80
CA LEU A 647 17.36 13.07 -20.84
C LEU A 647 18.13 12.42 -22.01
N PRO A 648 18.45 11.12 -21.92
CA PRO A 648 19.13 10.38 -22.99
C PRO A 648 18.34 10.39 -24.31
N LYS A 649 19.05 10.44 -25.45
CA LYS A 649 18.46 10.56 -26.81
C LYS A 649 17.46 9.47 -27.19
N ASN A 650 17.53 8.29 -26.59
CA ASN A 650 16.64 7.16 -26.89
C ASN A 650 15.33 7.18 -26.08
N THR A 651 15.12 8.22 -25.26
CA THR A 651 13.89 8.36 -24.46
C THR A 651 12.71 8.72 -25.37
N SER A 652 11.64 7.95 -25.30
CA SER A 652 10.40 8.24 -26.03
C SER A 652 9.55 9.27 -25.28
N PHE A 653 9.01 10.26 -25.98
CA PHE A 653 8.18 11.31 -25.39
C PHE A 653 6.75 11.28 -25.96
N LEU A 654 5.75 11.19 -25.10
CA LEU A 654 4.33 11.27 -25.47
C LEU A 654 3.63 12.37 -24.67
N PHE A 655 3.27 13.46 -25.34
CA PHE A 655 2.55 14.61 -24.78
C PHE A 655 1.07 14.58 -25.17
N ASN A 656 0.26 15.45 -24.55
CA ASN A 656 -1.18 15.58 -24.79
C ASN A 656 -1.95 14.26 -24.55
N GLN A 657 -1.52 13.44 -23.59
CA GLN A 657 -2.09 12.13 -23.32
C GLN A 657 -3.21 12.20 -22.27
N LYS A 658 -4.38 11.67 -22.61
CA LYS A 658 -5.47 11.44 -21.64
C LYS A 658 -5.16 10.19 -20.78
N PRO A 659 -5.74 10.04 -19.57
CA PRO A 659 -5.55 8.85 -18.72
C PRO A 659 -5.74 7.51 -19.46
N ALA A 660 -6.77 7.41 -20.31
CA ALA A 660 -7.02 6.22 -21.13
C ALA A 660 -5.89 5.94 -22.14
N ASN A 661 -5.28 6.98 -22.71
CA ASN A 661 -4.17 6.83 -23.64
C ASN A 661 -2.91 6.32 -22.92
N LYS A 662 -2.67 6.78 -21.68
CA LYS A 662 -1.55 6.28 -20.87
C LYS A 662 -1.67 4.78 -20.62
N LEU A 663 -2.89 4.32 -20.30
CA LEU A 663 -3.20 2.90 -20.14
C LEU A 663 -2.96 2.12 -21.44
N HIS A 664 -3.49 2.59 -22.57
CA HIS A 664 -3.31 1.91 -23.86
C HIS A 664 -1.84 1.83 -24.30
N TYR A 665 -1.04 2.85 -23.98
CA TYR A 665 0.39 2.82 -24.27
C TYR A 665 1.12 1.72 -23.50
N VAL A 666 0.77 1.53 -22.21
CA VAL A 666 1.28 0.41 -21.40
C VAL A 666 0.86 -0.93 -22.01
N GLU A 667 -0.40 -1.06 -22.40
CA GLU A 667 -0.95 -2.27 -23.03
C GLU A 667 -0.25 -2.60 -24.36
N GLU A 668 0.01 -1.59 -25.20
CA GLU A 668 0.71 -1.76 -26.47
C GLU A 668 2.13 -2.31 -26.27
N LEU A 669 2.86 -1.81 -25.28
CA LEU A 669 4.19 -2.30 -24.94
C LEU A 669 4.14 -3.74 -24.40
N GLN A 670 3.16 -4.05 -23.55
CA GLN A 670 2.97 -5.42 -23.05
C GLN A 670 2.60 -6.40 -24.18
N ASN A 671 1.79 -5.99 -25.14
CA ASN A 671 1.45 -6.79 -26.32
C ASN A 671 2.66 -7.07 -27.23
N LYS A 672 3.66 -6.18 -27.21
CA LYS A 672 4.98 -6.40 -27.85
C LYS A 672 5.91 -7.30 -27.03
N GLY A 673 5.46 -7.79 -25.86
CA GLY A 673 6.21 -8.67 -24.97
C GLY A 673 7.08 -7.96 -23.94
N ALA A 674 6.99 -6.63 -23.81
CA ALA A 674 7.77 -5.88 -22.83
C ALA A 674 7.22 -6.04 -21.40
N HIS A 675 8.12 -6.10 -20.43
CA HIS A 675 7.78 -6.03 -19.00
C HIS A 675 7.90 -4.58 -18.52
N VAL A 676 6.75 -3.95 -18.32
CA VAL A 676 6.62 -2.51 -18.15
C VAL A 676 6.46 -2.12 -16.69
N ILE A 677 7.25 -1.15 -16.24
CA ILE A 677 7.00 -0.40 -15.00
C ILE A 677 6.46 0.98 -15.34
N MET A 678 5.40 1.40 -14.65
CA MET A 678 4.86 2.76 -14.71
C MET A 678 5.13 3.45 -13.38
N ILE A 679 5.65 4.67 -13.45
CA ILE A 679 5.96 5.50 -12.28
C ILE A 679 5.15 6.78 -12.43
N GLY A 680 4.22 7.02 -11.50
CA GLY A 680 3.26 8.12 -11.55
C GLY A 680 2.95 8.68 -10.17
N ASP A 681 2.17 9.75 -10.08
CA ASP A 681 1.75 10.32 -8.79
C ASP A 681 0.50 9.61 -8.21
N GLY A 682 -0.25 8.92 -9.07
CA GLY A 682 -1.13 7.82 -8.68
C GLY A 682 -2.60 7.97 -9.02
N LEU A 683 -3.11 9.14 -9.38
CA LEU A 683 -4.54 9.34 -9.63
C LEU A 683 -4.86 9.44 -11.11
N ASN A 684 -4.21 10.36 -11.83
CA ASN A 684 -4.29 10.42 -13.30
C ASN A 684 -3.73 9.15 -13.97
N ASP A 685 -2.76 8.53 -13.31
CA ASP A 685 -2.06 7.36 -13.79
C ASP A 685 -2.63 6.07 -13.23
N ALA A 686 -3.70 6.11 -12.42
CA ALA A 686 -4.23 4.94 -11.75
C ALA A 686 -4.48 3.77 -12.72
N GLY A 687 -5.11 4.03 -13.87
CA GLY A 687 -5.33 3.02 -14.89
C GLY A 687 -4.03 2.48 -15.52
N ALA A 688 -3.05 3.35 -15.77
CA ALA A 688 -1.76 2.94 -16.35
C ALA A 688 -0.88 2.18 -15.36
N LEU A 689 -0.86 2.60 -14.08
CA LEU A 689 -0.23 1.91 -12.95
C LEU A 689 -0.87 0.54 -12.73
N ALA A 690 -2.20 0.48 -12.77
CA ALA A 690 -2.92 -0.77 -12.63
C ALA A 690 -2.78 -1.67 -13.85
N GLN A 691 -2.43 -1.17 -15.03
CA GLN A 691 -2.19 -1.97 -16.24
C GLN A 691 -0.74 -2.49 -16.31
N SER A 692 0.25 -1.73 -15.83
CA SER A 692 1.68 -2.09 -15.91
C SER A 692 2.03 -3.37 -15.13
N ASN A 693 3.16 -4.00 -15.43
CA ASN A 693 3.60 -5.18 -14.66
C ASN A 693 3.94 -4.80 -13.21
N VAL A 694 4.44 -3.58 -13.01
CA VAL A 694 4.60 -2.95 -11.71
C VAL A 694 4.16 -1.49 -11.83
N GLY A 695 3.24 -1.05 -10.99
CA GLY A 695 2.88 0.37 -10.82
C GLY A 695 3.52 0.97 -9.57
N ILE A 696 4.33 2.01 -9.71
CA ILE A 696 4.89 2.77 -8.57
C ILE A 696 4.19 4.13 -8.46
N SER A 697 3.54 4.39 -7.33
CA SER A 697 3.07 5.74 -6.98
C SER A 697 4.16 6.48 -6.20
N LEU A 698 4.56 7.64 -6.70
CA LEU A 698 5.45 8.57 -6.02
C LEU A 698 4.62 9.49 -5.13
N SER A 699 4.93 9.54 -3.83
CA SER A 699 4.14 10.32 -2.88
C SER A 699 5.00 11.28 -2.05
N GLU A 700 4.56 12.54 -1.96
CA GLU A 700 5.11 13.56 -1.07
C GLU A 700 4.65 13.38 0.38
N ASN A 701 3.49 12.76 0.58
CA ASN A 701 2.94 12.45 1.89
C ASN A 701 2.46 11.01 1.88
N ILE A 702 3.22 10.14 2.57
CA ILE A 702 2.97 8.69 2.62
C ILE A 702 1.54 8.36 3.08
N ASN A 703 0.85 9.27 3.80
CA ASN A 703 -0.53 9.07 4.23
C ASN A 703 -1.58 9.28 3.11
N VAL A 704 -1.21 9.87 1.98
CA VAL A 704 -2.04 9.98 0.77
C VAL A 704 -1.67 8.80 -0.13
N PHE A 705 -2.47 7.74 -0.07
CA PHE A 705 -2.21 6.46 -0.72
C PHE A 705 -2.93 6.38 -2.08
N SER A 706 -2.22 6.11 -3.18
CA SER A 706 -2.89 5.74 -4.44
C SER A 706 -3.32 4.26 -4.39
N PRO A 707 -4.61 3.93 -4.59
CA PRO A 707 -5.08 2.54 -4.48
C PRO A 707 -4.64 1.63 -5.64
N ALA A 708 -4.17 2.21 -6.76
CA ALA A 708 -3.93 1.52 -8.02
C ALA A 708 -2.48 1.06 -8.23
N CYS A 709 -1.61 1.20 -7.24
CA CYS A 709 -0.19 0.90 -7.35
C CYS A 709 0.21 -0.42 -6.67
N ASP A 710 1.26 -1.05 -7.19
CA ASP A 710 1.93 -2.18 -6.59
C ASP A 710 2.99 -1.74 -5.55
N ALA A 711 3.42 -0.50 -5.62
CA ALA A 711 4.38 0.08 -4.68
C ALA A 711 4.22 1.59 -4.53
N ILE A 712 4.62 2.08 -3.35
CA ILE A 712 4.67 3.50 -3.02
C ILE A 712 6.11 3.88 -2.71
N LEU A 713 6.58 4.93 -3.36
CA LEU A 713 7.90 5.50 -3.16
C LEU A 713 7.77 6.89 -2.55
N ASP A 714 8.45 7.12 -1.43
CA ASP A 714 8.61 8.46 -0.87
C ASP A 714 9.37 9.33 -1.88
N ALA A 715 8.81 10.49 -2.20
CA ALA A 715 9.34 11.41 -3.19
C ALA A 715 10.81 11.82 -2.93
N SER A 716 11.26 11.84 -1.67
CA SER A 716 12.66 12.10 -1.29
C SER A 716 13.65 11.04 -1.78
N LYS A 717 13.15 9.87 -2.18
CA LYS A 717 13.94 8.72 -2.66
C LYS A 717 13.80 8.46 -4.16
N PHE A 718 13.24 9.39 -4.92
CA PHE A 718 13.12 9.32 -6.38
C PHE A 718 14.43 8.86 -7.06
N ASN A 719 15.57 9.40 -6.65
CA ASN A 719 16.88 9.14 -7.27
C ASN A 719 17.38 7.71 -7.02
N GLN A 720 16.72 6.94 -6.14
CA GLN A 720 17.10 5.58 -5.77
C GLN A 720 16.35 4.51 -6.56
N ILE A 721 15.43 4.89 -7.48
CA ILE A 721 14.63 3.94 -8.28
C ILE A 721 15.53 2.89 -8.97
N ALA A 722 16.60 3.32 -9.64
CA ALA A 722 17.54 2.42 -10.30
C ALA A 722 18.21 1.44 -9.31
N SER A 723 18.55 1.92 -8.11
CA SER A 723 19.13 1.12 -7.04
C SER A 723 18.16 0.04 -6.55
N TYR A 724 16.88 0.39 -6.32
CA TYR A 724 15.84 -0.56 -5.91
C TYR A 724 15.59 -1.65 -6.97
N MET A 725 15.57 -1.28 -8.26
CA MET A 725 15.45 -2.25 -9.36
C MET A 725 16.65 -3.19 -9.42
N LYS A 726 17.88 -2.65 -9.31
CA LYS A 726 19.12 -3.47 -9.26
C LYS A 726 19.13 -4.43 -8.07
N VAL A 727 18.66 -3.98 -6.92
CA VAL A 727 18.53 -4.78 -5.71
C VAL A 727 17.51 -5.91 -5.90
N SER A 728 16.37 -5.62 -6.52
CA SER A 728 15.36 -6.63 -6.84
C SER A 728 15.92 -7.72 -7.76
N LYS A 729 16.67 -7.34 -8.80
CA LYS A 729 17.42 -8.28 -9.67
C LYS A 729 18.41 -9.15 -8.89
N LYS A 730 19.12 -8.57 -7.92
CA LYS A 730 20.05 -9.33 -7.06
C LYS A 730 19.34 -10.23 -6.06
N ALA A 731 18.16 -9.85 -5.55
CA ALA A 731 17.35 -10.72 -4.71
C ALA A 731 16.94 -12.00 -5.46
N ILE A 732 16.55 -11.88 -6.74
CA ILE A 732 16.29 -13.05 -7.58
C ILE A 732 17.54 -13.90 -7.81
N LYS A 733 18.73 -13.30 -7.92
CA LYS A 733 19.98 -14.06 -7.94
C LYS A 733 20.22 -14.84 -6.64
N ILE A 734 19.91 -14.26 -5.48
CA ILE A 734 20.01 -14.96 -4.18
C ILE A 734 19.07 -16.18 -4.14
N ILE A 735 17.85 -16.04 -4.66
CA ILE A 735 16.90 -17.17 -4.79
C ILE A 735 17.52 -18.26 -5.68
N LYS A 736 18.07 -17.89 -6.85
CA LYS A 736 18.76 -18.85 -7.74
C LYS A 736 19.95 -19.54 -7.06
N TYR A 737 20.77 -18.82 -6.31
CA TYR A 737 21.88 -19.42 -5.56
C TYR A 737 21.39 -20.35 -4.45
N SER A 738 20.28 -20.01 -3.79
CA SER A 738 19.64 -20.87 -2.79
C SER A 738 19.15 -22.17 -3.43
N PHE A 739 18.63 -22.12 -4.66
CA PHE A 739 18.27 -23.32 -5.41
C PHE A 739 19.47 -24.18 -5.78
N ILE A 740 20.57 -23.57 -6.21
CA ILE A 740 21.82 -24.31 -6.49
C ILE A 740 22.29 -25.01 -5.21
N LEU A 741 22.29 -24.31 -4.07
CA LEU A 741 22.65 -24.89 -2.78
C LEU A 741 21.71 -26.05 -2.40
N SER A 742 20.39 -25.86 -2.52
CA SER A 742 19.39 -26.90 -2.28
C SER A 742 19.60 -28.13 -3.17
N LEU A 743 19.93 -27.90 -4.45
CA LEU A 743 20.16 -28.97 -5.41
C LEU A 743 21.39 -29.80 -5.01
N CYS A 744 22.48 -29.17 -4.55
CA CYS A 744 23.66 -29.89 -4.06
C CYS A 744 23.31 -30.82 -2.89
N TYR A 745 22.54 -30.35 -1.91
CA TYR A 745 22.08 -31.18 -0.79
C TYR A 745 21.21 -32.35 -1.27
N ASN A 746 20.26 -32.07 -2.16
CA ASN A 746 19.35 -33.08 -2.69
C ASN A 746 20.09 -34.12 -3.55
N LEU A 747 21.14 -33.74 -4.29
CA LEU A 747 21.97 -34.69 -5.05
C LEU A 747 22.71 -35.66 -4.14
N ILE A 748 23.27 -35.18 -3.03
CA ILE A 748 23.90 -36.03 -2.01
C ILE A 748 22.87 -36.98 -1.39
N GLY A 749 21.68 -36.46 -1.04
CA GLY A 749 20.58 -37.28 -0.51
C GLY A 749 20.09 -38.33 -1.51
N LEU A 750 19.94 -37.96 -2.77
CA LEU A 750 19.54 -38.84 -3.87
C LEU A 750 20.56 -39.94 -4.11
N TYR A 751 21.85 -39.67 -3.96
CA TYR A 751 22.88 -40.71 -4.04
C TYR A 751 22.65 -41.82 -3.00
N PHE A 752 22.43 -41.47 -1.73
CA PHE A 752 22.13 -42.46 -0.69
C PHE A 752 20.77 -43.14 -0.87
N ALA A 753 19.76 -42.41 -1.37
CA ALA A 753 18.44 -42.95 -1.63
C ALA A 753 18.45 -43.98 -2.77
N THR A 754 19.08 -43.63 -3.90
CA THR A 754 19.15 -44.50 -5.10
C THR A 754 20.05 -45.71 -4.90
N THR A 755 21.04 -45.65 -4.02
CA THR A 755 21.89 -46.80 -3.64
C THR A 755 21.26 -47.69 -2.56
N GLY A 756 20.10 -47.30 -2.00
CA GLY A 756 19.43 -48.04 -0.92
C GLY A 756 20.14 -47.97 0.42
N GLN A 757 21.04 -47.01 0.61
CA GLN A 757 21.85 -46.84 1.83
C GLN A 757 21.28 -45.80 2.80
N LEU A 758 20.20 -45.11 2.42
CA LEU A 758 19.62 -44.03 3.21
C LEU A 758 19.02 -44.56 4.52
N LYS A 759 19.69 -44.30 5.64
CA LYS A 759 19.15 -44.55 6.98
C LYS A 759 18.18 -43.44 7.40
N PRO A 760 17.06 -43.75 8.09
CA PRO A 760 16.09 -42.75 8.55
C PRO A 760 16.72 -41.60 9.37
N VAL A 761 17.70 -41.90 10.22
CA VAL A 761 18.42 -40.90 11.03
C VAL A 761 19.16 -39.87 10.17
N ILE A 762 19.77 -40.30 9.06
CA ILE A 762 20.49 -39.39 8.16
C ILE A 762 19.51 -38.44 7.47
N ALA A 763 18.37 -38.95 7.00
CA ALA A 763 17.31 -38.13 6.40
C ALA A 763 16.72 -37.12 7.41
N ALA A 764 16.48 -37.56 8.66
CA ALA A 764 15.93 -36.73 9.73
C ALA A 764 16.83 -35.54 10.12
N ILE A 765 18.15 -35.68 9.99
CA ILE A 765 19.12 -34.59 10.27
C ILE A 765 19.33 -33.70 9.03
N LEU A 766 19.45 -34.31 7.85
CA LEU A 766 19.83 -33.61 6.63
C LEU A 766 18.73 -32.66 6.14
N MET A 767 17.45 -33.03 6.28
CA MET A 767 16.31 -32.21 5.83
C MET A 767 16.14 -30.90 6.63
N PRO A 768 16.13 -30.88 7.98
CA PRO A 768 16.09 -29.64 8.74
C PRO A 768 17.35 -28.78 8.53
N LEU A 769 18.53 -29.39 8.47
CA LEU A 769 19.79 -28.68 8.30
C LEU A 769 19.86 -27.98 6.93
N SER A 770 19.39 -28.64 5.87
CA SER A 770 19.23 -28.01 4.56
C SER A 770 18.29 -26.80 4.62
N SER A 771 17.11 -26.95 5.23
CA SER A 771 16.14 -25.85 5.33
C SER A 771 16.67 -24.67 6.14
N ILE A 772 17.28 -24.92 7.31
CA ILE A 772 17.87 -23.89 8.17
C ILE A 772 19.02 -23.18 7.46
N SER A 773 19.93 -23.91 6.81
CA SER A 773 21.06 -23.31 6.10
C SER A 773 20.60 -22.35 4.99
N ILE A 774 19.55 -22.70 4.24
CA ILE A 774 18.98 -21.81 3.22
C ILE A 774 18.33 -20.58 3.85
N VAL A 775 17.58 -20.73 4.93
CA VAL A 775 16.97 -19.59 5.63
C VAL A 775 18.04 -18.64 6.16
N VAL A 776 19.11 -19.16 6.77
CA VAL A 776 20.24 -18.35 7.24
C VAL A 776 20.95 -17.66 6.07
N PHE A 777 21.28 -18.39 5.01
CA PHE A 777 21.94 -17.86 3.82
C PHE A 777 21.12 -16.72 3.19
N THR A 778 19.84 -16.96 2.90
CA THR A 778 18.95 -15.97 2.28
C THR A 778 18.80 -14.73 3.15
N THR A 779 18.64 -14.90 4.47
CA THR A 779 18.50 -13.80 5.43
C THR A 779 19.78 -12.96 5.53
N VAL A 780 20.95 -13.58 5.61
CA VAL A 780 22.23 -12.87 5.69
C VAL A 780 22.52 -12.16 4.37
N ALA A 781 22.38 -12.85 3.24
CA ALA A 781 22.66 -12.30 1.91
C ALA A 781 21.77 -11.09 1.60
N THR A 782 20.48 -11.16 1.91
CA THR A 782 19.55 -10.03 1.71
C THR A 782 19.84 -8.86 2.65
N ASN A 783 20.20 -9.10 3.92
CA ASN A 783 20.59 -8.02 4.83
C ASN A 783 21.89 -7.31 4.38
N LEU A 784 22.89 -8.05 3.90
CA LEU A 784 24.11 -7.48 3.34
C LEU A 784 23.83 -6.65 2.08
N LEU A 785 22.88 -7.11 1.26
CA LEU A 785 22.40 -6.39 0.09
C LEU A 785 21.75 -5.06 0.49
N GLY A 786 20.86 -5.09 1.50
CA GLY A 786 20.14 -3.92 2.00
C GLY A 786 21.06 -2.83 2.55
N ARG A 787 22.19 -3.20 3.16
CA ARG A 787 23.21 -2.24 3.64
C ARG A 787 23.86 -1.42 2.53
N LYS A 788 23.85 -1.90 1.29
CA LYS A 788 24.44 -1.21 0.13
C LYS A 788 23.52 -0.15 -0.48
N ILE A 789 22.25 -0.12 -0.08
CA ILE A 789 21.30 0.92 -0.45
C ILE A 789 21.58 2.12 0.45
N LYS A 790 22.00 3.25 -0.11
CA LYS A 790 22.29 4.47 0.66
C LYS A 790 21.00 5.09 1.18
#